data_AF-A0A958D8H6-F1
#
_entry.id   AF-A0A958D8H6-F1
#
_cell.length_a   1.000
_cell.length_b   1.000
_cell.length_c   1.000
_cell.angle_alpha   90.00
_cell.angle_beta   90.00
_cell.angle_gamma   90.00
#
_symmetry.space_group_name_H-M   'P 1'
#
loop_
_entity.id
_entity.type
_entity.pdbx_description
1 polymer ?
#
loop_
_entity_poly.entity_id
_entity_poly.type
_entity_poly.pdbx_seq_one_letter_code
_entity_poly.pdbx_strand_id
1 'polypeptide(L)'
;MTPTSVVIGAGNVGRGFLGQLFSESGYEVVFADVDAALIAAMAARGRYTIQLVDNDLHEEVTIAPVRGLLATDTEAVAEAVAAASIAATAVGVRALPYVAPVVAAGIARRAAAGNDSPLNIIICENLKDAAATFRGMVLDHLPAGLNDFLDTHIGFVDTVIGRMVPPLSPEQRAVDPTLIIVEPYKELPVDRVAWIGPVPPIVGLEACDNFPAYTARKLYIHNCGHAVLAYMGYRRGHEFGWQALEDPTIRPLFEDALAESKAGIVVAHGVDPAWLDAHIADLTRRFANRALGDTVLRLGRDPLRKLGATDRLVGAARLVERAALQPEALSWAIAAALGFDDARDPLALALQERLATDGIDAMLQAISGIAPQESLAELVRIRYRLLRENDWPPPLMTWEPGSFARGTIVERKPQLIAQVIADNDYPADVLAALERFRDEIATRPMQPLTEDAPDRDDWNRALASLDGAPWQATRWYFAETFFYRKLLEATGYFQSGPLHRLDPFAPQKRQQETTGLAQLAAGWSQLSELPTDARFEALLHSSLWGNRADLSNLTITQQAQSGLATRGERHLLLIDDTAAVHDLLARGVARVDFICDNVGLDSTFDLVLADFLLSQGWAKQVVFHLKDRPFFVSDAMVEDFEVVIGQMALHVDVNLRALAGRLQEAQAAGTLLLHTDPFWASFRMFYELPEPLAAGLAASDLVVAKGDVNYRRLLGDKHWPHATRLEEVTAYFPAPFVTLRTLKGEIMVGLAPGQAARLRSEDPDWLIDGKRGVLQLVKQTE
;
A
#
# COMPACT_ATOMS: atom_id res chain seq x y z
N MET A 1 15.93 -31.38 46.64
CA MET A 1 14.65 -30.65 46.64
C MET A 1 14.42 -30.13 45.24
N THR A 2 13.19 -30.18 44.73
CA THR A 2 12.84 -29.53 43.45
C THR A 2 13.10 -28.02 43.57
N PRO A 3 13.78 -27.38 42.61
CA PRO A 3 13.99 -25.93 42.66
C PRO A 3 12.64 -25.21 42.57
N THR A 4 12.52 -24.07 43.22
CA THR A 4 11.27 -23.29 43.25
C THR A 4 11.44 -22.01 42.43
N SER A 5 10.40 -21.65 41.67
CA SER A 5 10.28 -20.34 41.04
C SER A 5 9.15 -19.57 41.69
N VAL A 6 9.32 -18.26 41.88
CA VAL A 6 8.26 -17.38 42.41
C VAL A 6 7.78 -16.44 41.31
N VAL A 7 6.49 -16.47 41.01
CA VAL A 7 5.85 -15.54 40.06
C VAL A 7 4.88 -14.67 40.83
N ILE A 8 5.24 -13.41 41.03
CA ILE A 8 4.37 -12.41 41.65
C ILE A 8 3.48 -11.83 40.55
N GLY A 9 2.19 -12.10 40.63
CA GLY A 9 1.22 -11.84 39.57
C GLY A 9 0.84 -13.12 38.83
N ALA A 10 -0.27 -13.72 39.22
CA ALA A 10 -0.88 -14.87 38.58
C ALA A 10 -1.85 -14.45 37.46
N GLY A 11 -1.67 -13.30 36.82
CA GLY A 11 -2.47 -12.84 35.70
C GLY A 11 -2.18 -13.57 34.39
N ASN A 12 -2.53 -12.93 33.27
CA ASN A 12 -2.36 -13.49 31.93
C ASN A 12 -0.91 -13.87 31.60
N VAL A 13 0.05 -12.97 31.87
CA VAL A 13 1.48 -13.24 31.62
C VAL A 13 2.04 -14.25 32.62
N GLY A 14 1.63 -14.17 33.89
CA GLY A 14 2.06 -15.12 34.92
C GLY A 14 1.69 -16.56 34.56
N ARG A 15 0.39 -16.84 34.35
CA ARG A 15 -0.10 -18.19 34.05
C ARG A 15 0.12 -18.61 32.61
N GLY A 16 -0.15 -17.70 31.69
CA GLY A 16 -0.11 -17.95 30.26
C GLY A 16 1.29 -17.94 29.68
N PHE A 17 2.34 -17.64 30.45
CA PHE A 17 3.70 -17.62 29.94
C PHE A 17 4.73 -18.10 30.96
N LEU A 18 4.99 -17.33 32.02
CA LEU A 18 6.07 -17.64 32.97
C LEU A 18 5.90 -18.98 33.67
N GLY A 19 4.67 -19.30 34.11
CA GLY A 19 4.36 -20.57 34.76
C GLY A 19 4.63 -21.77 33.86
N GLN A 20 4.35 -21.65 32.55
CA GLN A 20 4.69 -22.68 31.58
C GLN A 20 6.21 -22.87 31.49
N LEU A 21 6.95 -21.78 31.25
CA LEU A 21 8.41 -21.87 31.07
C LEU A 21 9.09 -22.48 32.29
N PHE A 22 8.73 -22.04 33.49
CA PHE A 22 9.33 -22.56 34.72
C PHE A 22 8.91 -23.99 35.02
N SER A 23 7.65 -24.36 34.83
CA SER A 23 7.19 -25.75 35.04
C SER A 23 7.86 -26.72 34.05
N GLU A 24 7.93 -26.36 32.77
CA GLU A 24 8.63 -27.18 31.75
C GLU A 24 10.13 -27.30 32.01
N SER A 25 10.71 -26.34 32.75
CA SER A 25 12.11 -26.35 33.18
C SER A 25 12.35 -27.10 34.50
N GLY A 26 11.32 -27.74 35.04
CA GLY A 26 11.42 -28.59 36.23
C GLY A 26 11.29 -27.85 37.57
N TYR A 27 10.80 -26.61 37.58
CA TYR A 27 10.55 -25.87 38.81
C TYR A 27 9.15 -26.16 39.38
N GLU A 28 9.03 -26.16 40.70
CA GLU A 28 7.73 -25.91 41.34
C GLU A 28 7.43 -24.41 41.22
N VAL A 29 6.29 -24.06 40.62
CA VAL A 29 5.91 -22.66 40.40
C VAL A 29 5.03 -22.17 41.55
N VAL A 30 5.53 -21.17 42.29
CA VAL A 30 4.79 -20.50 43.38
C VAL A 30 4.24 -19.18 42.87
N PHE A 31 2.92 -19.10 42.71
CA PHE A 31 2.23 -17.87 42.36
C PHE A 31 1.86 -17.06 43.59
N ALA A 32 2.06 -15.75 43.54
CA ALA A 32 1.55 -14.81 44.54
C ALA A 32 0.60 -13.79 43.87
N ASP A 33 -0.66 -13.75 44.29
CA ASP A 33 -1.67 -12.84 43.70
C ASP A 33 -2.71 -12.38 44.74
N VAL A 34 -3.41 -11.28 44.44
CA VAL A 34 -4.50 -10.76 45.27
C VAL A 34 -5.83 -11.47 45.01
N ASP A 35 -5.98 -12.16 43.87
CA ASP A 35 -7.19 -12.91 43.54
C ASP A 35 -7.28 -14.21 44.36
N ALA A 36 -8.05 -14.15 45.44
CA ALA A 36 -8.23 -15.27 46.37
C ALA A 36 -8.90 -16.50 45.73
N ALA A 37 -9.82 -16.30 44.80
CA ALA A 37 -10.52 -17.42 44.15
C ALA A 37 -9.56 -18.17 43.22
N LEU A 38 -8.77 -17.43 42.46
CA LEU A 38 -7.73 -17.98 41.60
C LEU A 38 -6.67 -18.77 42.40
N ILE A 39 -6.14 -18.15 43.46
CA ILE A 39 -5.11 -18.76 44.31
C ILE A 39 -5.64 -20.02 45.01
N ALA A 40 -6.87 -19.98 45.54
CA ALA A 40 -7.50 -21.15 46.15
C ALA A 40 -7.70 -22.28 45.14
N ALA A 41 -8.12 -21.96 43.91
CA ALA A 41 -8.30 -22.96 42.85
C ALA A 41 -6.97 -23.64 42.47
N MET A 42 -5.88 -22.87 42.34
CA MET A 42 -4.55 -23.44 42.09
C MET A 42 -4.06 -24.30 43.24
N ALA A 43 -4.17 -23.79 44.49
CA ALA A 43 -3.70 -24.48 45.69
C ALA A 43 -4.42 -25.81 45.90
N ALA A 44 -5.73 -25.86 45.63
CA ALA A 44 -6.52 -27.09 45.75
C ALA A 44 -6.13 -28.18 44.74
N ARG A 45 -5.67 -27.78 43.55
CA ARG A 45 -5.41 -28.70 42.42
C ARG A 45 -3.93 -29.07 42.28
N GLY A 46 -3.03 -28.21 42.73
CA GLY A 46 -1.58 -28.33 42.49
C GLY A 46 -1.18 -28.20 41.01
N ARG A 47 -2.12 -27.80 40.14
CA ARG A 47 -1.97 -27.66 38.69
C ARG A 47 -3.02 -26.71 38.09
N TYR A 48 -2.76 -26.22 36.88
CA TYR A 48 -3.76 -25.58 36.00
C TYR A 48 -3.50 -25.93 34.53
N THR A 49 -4.41 -25.56 33.63
CA THR A 49 -4.31 -25.87 32.20
C THR A 49 -4.20 -24.59 31.37
N ILE A 50 -3.31 -24.63 30.37
CA ILE A 50 -3.18 -23.63 29.31
C ILE A 50 -3.76 -24.21 28.03
N GLN A 51 -4.59 -23.44 27.32
CA GLN A 51 -5.02 -23.76 25.96
C GLN A 51 -4.13 -23.01 24.96
N LEU A 52 -3.32 -23.75 24.22
CA LEU A 52 -2.54 -23.24 23.09
C LEU A 52 -3.41 -23.23 21.85
N VAL A 53 -3.57 -22.06 21.22
CA VAL A 53 -4.41 -21.90 20.04
C VAL A 53 -3.65 -21.29 18.87
N ASP A 54 -3.83 -21.88 17.70
CA ASP A 54 -3.45 -21.38 16.38
C ASP A 54 -4.57 -21.69 15.39
N ASN A 55 -4.45 -21.26 14.13
CA ASN A 55 -5.47 -21.53 13.10
C ASN A 55 -5.77 -23.04 12.95
N ASP A 56 -4.73 -23.87 13.02
CA ASP A 56 -4.81 -25.32 12.85
C ASP A 56 -4.44 -26.11 14.12
N LEU A 57 -4.30 -25.42 15.26
CA LEU A 57 -3.83 -26.01 16.52
C LEU A 57 -4.76 -25.67 17.68
N HIS A 58 -5.13 -26.69 18.45
CA HIS A 58 -5.73 -26.55 19.75
C HIS A 58 -5.14 -27.62 20.68
N GLU A 59 -4.30 -27.20 21.63
CA GLU A 59 -3.60 -28.10 22.55
C GLU A 59 -3.82 -27.67 24.01
N GLU A 60 -4.08 -28.62 24.89
CA GLU A 60 -4.15 -28.38 26.33
C GLU A 60 -2.85 -28.81 27.02
N VAL A 61 -2.15 -27.85 27.64
CA VAL A 61 -0.92 -28.11 28.37
C VAL A 61 -1.18 -27.98 29.87
N THR A 62 -0.92 -29.05 30.62
CA THR A 62 -1.03 -29.05 32.09
C THR A 62 0.25 -28.49 32.70
N ILE A 63 0.12 -27.48 33.56
CA ILE A 63 1.22 -26.88 34.32
C ILE A 63 1.21 -27.43 35.74
N ALA A 64 2.28 -28.12 36.13
CA ALA A 64 2.44 -28.74 37.45
C ALA A 64 3.93 -29.01 37.75
N PRO A 65 4.36 -29.03 39.03
CA PRO A 65 3.57 -28.69 40.22
C PRO A 65 3.48 -27.18 40.42
N VAL A 66 2.31 -26.69 40.86
CA VAL A 66 2.11 -25.27 41.22
C VAL A 66 1.55 -25.12 42.62
N ARG A 67 1.86 -23.98 43.25
CA ARG A 67 1.34 -23.57 44.55
C ARG A 67 0.90 -22.10 44.47
N GLY A 68 -0.20 -21.76 45.14
CA GLY A 68 -0.71 -20.39 45.21
C GLY A 68 -0.56 -19.80 46.61
N LEU A 69 -0.11 -18.55 46.69
CA LEU A 69 -0.03 -17.74 47.91
C LEU A 69 -0.87 -16.47 47.72
N LEU A 70 -1.60 -16.08 48.75
CA LEU A 70 -2.26 -14.78 48.75
C LEU A 70 -1.20 -13.69 48.93
N ALA A 71 -1.21 -12.68 48.07
CA ALA A 71 -0.27 -11.56 48.15
C ALA A 71 -0.37 -10.77 49.47
N THR A 72 -1.51 -10.87 50.18
CA THR A 72 -1.71 -10.30 51.51
C THR A 72 -0.98 -11.06 52.62
N ASP A 73 -0.58 -12.32 52.39
CA ASP A 73 0.30 -13.08 53.29
C ASP A 73 1.76 -12.73 52.98
N THR A 74 2.15 -11.52 53.36
CA THR A 74 3.47 -10.96 53.07
C THR A 74 4.59 -11.80 53.65
N GLU A 75 4.35 -12.47 54.78
CA GLU A 75 5.31 -13.35 55.42
C GLU A 75 5.57 -14.61 54.57
N ALA A 76 4.51 -15.29 54.12
CA ALA A 76 4.65 -16.47 53.27
C ALA A 76 5.27 -16.15 51.91
N VAL A 77 4.92 -15.00 51.32
CA VAL A 77 5.51 -14.58 50.04
C VAL A 77 6.99 -14.21 50.22
N ALA A 78 7.37 -13.51 51.28
CA ALA A 78 8.78 -13.22 51.58
C ALA A 78 9.59 -14.50 51.85
N GLU A 79 9.04 -15.50 52.54
CA GLU A 79 9.67 -16.82 52.69
C GLU A 79 9.88 -17.50 51.34
N ALA A 80 8.86 -17.47 50.47
CA ALA A 80 8.95 -18.06 49.14
C ALA A 80 10.04 -17.38 48.31
N VAL A 81 10.12 -16.04 48.32
CA VAL A 81 11.17 -15.27 47.65
C VAL A 81 12.56 -15.62 48.22
N ALA A 82 12.69 -15.74 49.55
CA ALA A 82 13.95 -16.07 50.19
C ALA A 82 14.48 -17.45 49.78
N ALA A 83 13.59 -18.43 49.59
CA ALA A 83 13.92 -19.80 49.18
C ALA A 83 14.02 -20.00 47.66
N ALA A 84 13.56 -19.04 46.85
CA ALA A 84 13.45 -19.17 45.41
C ALA A 84 14.82 -19.38 44.74
N SER A 85 14.82 -20.15 43.66
CA SER A 85 15.95 -20.25 42.72
C SER A 85 15.87 -19.18 41.62
N ILE A 86 14.66 -18.71 41.30
CA ILE A 86 14.39 -17.63 40.36
C ILE A 86 13.06 -16.96 40.74
N ALA A 87 12.93 -15.66 40.48
CA ALA A 87 11.67 -14.96 40.65
C ALA A 87 11.30 -14.14 39.40
N ALA A 88 10.02 -13.79 39.29
CA ALA A 88 9.53 -12.89 38.26
C ALA A 88 8.34 -12.06 38.76
N THR A 89 8.15 -10.88 38.17
CA THR A 89 6.97 -10.04 38.39
C THR A 89 6.14 -9.90 37.13
N ALA A 90 4.81 -9.96 37.25
CA ALA A 90 3.85 -9.75 36.17
C ALA A 90 2.52 -9.21 36.74
N VAL A 91 2.60 -8.08 37.45
CA VAL A 91 1.50 -7.49 38.23
C VAL A 91 0.92 -6.21 37.61
N GLY A 92 1.61 -5.63 36.63
CA GLY A 92 1.31 -4.31 36.11
C GLY A 92 2.05 -3.22 36.89
N VAL A 93 2.57 -2.21 36.18
CA VAL A 93 3.41 -1.12 36.72
C VAL A 93 2.85 -0.48 38.00
N ARG A 94 1.53 -0.28 38.07
CA ARG A 94 0.86 0.35 39.23
C ARG A 94 0.92 -0.50 40.50
N ALA A 95 1.16 -1.80 40.38
CA ALA A 95 1.23 -2.72 41.51
C ALA A 95 2.65 -2.91 42.07
N LEU A 96 3.70 -2.53 41.32
CA LEU A 96 5.10 -2.68 41.75
C LEU A 96 5.41 -2.05 43.14
N PRO A 97 4.88 -0.86 43.50
CA PRO A 97 5.12 -0.29 44.84
C PRO A 97 4.61 -1.16 45.99
N TYR A 98 3.60 -2.00 45.76
CA TYR A 98 3.08 -2.93 46.79
C TYR A 98 3.88 -4.23 46.84
N VAL A 99 4.57 -4.59 45.75
CA VAL A 99 5.41 -5.79 45.67
C VAL A 99 6.80 -5.56 46.24
N ALA A 100 7.35 -4.35 46.06
CA ALA A 100 8.72 -4.01 46.46
C ALA A 100 9.04 -4.30 47.95
N PRO A 101 8.18 -3.96 48.94
CA PRO A 101 8.44 -4.26 50.34
C PRO A 101 8.56 -5.76 50.63
N VAL A 102 7.75 -6.59 49.97
CA VAL A 102 7.71 -8.04 50.18
C VAL A 102 8.96 -8.70 49.58
N VAL A 103 9.39 -8.23 48.41
CA VAL A 103 10.65 -8.67 47.79
C VAL A 103 11.85 -8.26 48.65
N ALA A 104 11.87 -7.03 49.18
CA ALA A 104 12.91 -6.57 50.09
C ALA A 104 13.00 -7.43 51.36
N ALA A 105 11.85 -7.78 51.95
CA ALA A 105 11.77 -8.68 53.10
C ALA A 105 12.32 -10.08 52.76
N GLY A 106 11.98 -10.63 51.59
CA GLY A 106 12.52 -11.92 51.13
C GLY A 106 14.03 -11.90 50.92
N ILE A 107 14.58 -10.83 50.34
CA ILE A 107 16.03 -10.64 50.18
C ILE A 107 16.72 -10.56 51.56
N ALA A 108 16.14 -9.81 52.50
CA ALA A 108 16.68 -9.70 53.85
C ALA A 108 16.72 -11.05 54.58
N ARG A 109 15.67 -11.87 54.43
CA ARG A 109 15.64 -13.24 55.00
C ARG A 109 16.64 -14.16 54.33
N ARG A 110 16.81 -14.05 53.00
CA ARG A 110 17.81 -14.82 52.25
C ARG A 110 19.22 -14.53 52.77
N ALA A 111 19.55 -13.25 52.95
CA ALA A 111 20.83 -12.83 53.52
C ALA A 111 21.01 -13.31 54.97
N ALA A 112 19.98 -13.18 55.81
CA ALA A 112 20.02 -13.64 57.19
C ALA A 112 20.19 -15.17 57.32
N ALA A 113 19.69 -15.93 56.35
CA ALA A 113 19.87 -17.38 56.26
C ALA A 113 21.24 -17.81 55.74
N GLY A 114 22.11 -16.85 55.34
CA GLY A 114 23.42 -17.14 54.77
C GLY A 114 23.34 -17.81 53.39
N ASN A 115 22.27 -17.55 52.63
CA ASN A 115 22.09 -18.11 51.30
C ASN A 115 22.69 -17.18 50.23
N ASP A 116 23.96 -17.41 49.93
CA ASP A 116 24.74 -16.67 48.92
C ASP A 116 24.51 -17.19 47.49
N SER A 117 23.48 -18.01 47.25
CA SER A 117 23.14 -18.41 45.88
C SER A 117 22.47 -17.24 45.15
N PRO A 118 22.85 -16.91 43.90
CA PRO A 118 22.22 -15.83 43.15
C PRO A 118 20.70 -15.99 43.03
N LEU A 119 19.96 -14.89 43.14
CA LEU A 119 18.54 -14.81 42.85
C LEU A 119 18.32 -13.75 41.77
N ASN A 120 17.93 -14.20 40.57
CA ASN A 120 17.55 -13.30 39.49
C ASN A 120 16.04 -13.10 39.48
N ILE A 121 15.59 -11.85 39.40
CA ILE A 121 14.20 -11.42 39.38
C ILE A 121 13.91 -10.82 38.00
N ILE A 122 13.13 -11.53 37.18
CA ILE A 122 12.76 -11.09 35.82
C ILE A 122 11.55 -10.16 35.91
N ILE A 123 11.68 -8.93 35.42
CA ILE A 123 10.66 -7.89 35.56
C ILE A 123 9.80 -7.81 34.29
N CYS A 124 8.70 -8.56 34.26
CA CYS A 124 7.84 -8.70 33.08
C CYS A 124 6.76 -7.60 33.04
N GLU A 125 7.18 -6.34 33.03
CA GLU A 125 6.29 -5.19 33.09
C GLU A 125 6.35 -4.37 31.80
N ASN A 126 5.21 -3.80 31.38
CA ASN A 126 5.17 -2.91 30.23
C ASN A 126 5.63 -1.49 30.60
N LEU A 127 6.87 -1.39 31.06
CA LEU A 127 7.56 -0.18 31.48
C LEU A 127 8.97 -0.16 30.87
N LYS A 128 9.44 1.01 30.45
CA LYS A 128 10.82 1.19 30.03
C LYS A 128 11.73 1.21 31.27
N ASP A 129 12.87 0.52 31.22
CA ASP A 129 13.83 0.43 32.34
C ASP A 129 13.16 -0.11 33.62
N ALA A 130 12.33 -1.16 33.46
CA ALA A 130 11.50 -1.70 34.52
C ALA A 130 12.34 -2.29 35.66
N ALA A 131 13.42 -2.98 35.31
CA ALA A 131 14.36 -3.55 36.26
C ALA A 131 15.02 -2.49 37.14
N ALA A 132 15.55 -1.43 36.53
CA ALA A 132 16.17 -0.33 37.26
C ALA A 132 15.17 0.36 38.20
N THR A 133 13.96 0.61 37.70
CA THR A 133 12.87 1.23 38.48
C THR A 133 12.49 0.36 39.68
N PHE A 134 12.27 -0.93 39.46
CA PHE A 134 11.86 -1.83 40.53
C PHE A 134 12.99 -2.10 41.54
N ARG A 135 14.25 -2.18 41.09
CA ARG A 135 15.41 -2.23 41.98
C ARG A 135 15.45 -1.04 42.94
N GLY A 136 15.19 0.17 42.43
CA GLY A 136 15.09 1.38 43.25
C GLY A 136 14.01 1.26 44.33
N MET A 137 12.80 0.83 43.94
CA MET A 137 11.70 0.62 44.89
C MET A 137 12.04 -0.43 45.96
N VAL A 138 12.71 -1.52 45.60
CA VAL A 138 13.14 -2.56 46.56
C VAL A 138 14.21 -2.03 47.51
N LEU A 139 15.17 -1.25 46.99
CA LEU A 139 16.24 -0.64 47.78
C LEU A 139 15.69 0.27 48.89
N ASP A 140 14.62 1.05 48.61
CA ASP A 140 13.98 1.94 49.59
C ASP A 140 13.39 1.18 50.80
N HIS A 141 13.14 -0.12 50.66
CA HIS A 141 12.62 -0.98 51.72
C HIS A 141 13.67 -1.94 52.30
N LEU A 142 14.89 -1.96 51.75
CA LEU A 142 15.94 -2.89 52.19
C LEU A 142 16.69 -2.32 53.41
N PRO A 143 17.00 -3.14 54.43
CA PRO A 143 17.86 -2.71 55.54
C PRO A 143 19.22 -2.20 55.03
N ALA A 144 19.69 -1.05 55.57
CA ALA A 144 20.88 -0.33 55.08
C ALA A 144 22.19 -1.14 55.01
N GLY A 145 22.30 -2.24 55.76
CA GLY A 145 23.47 -3.12 55.76
C GLY A 145 23.50 -4.17 54.63
N LEU A 146 22.48 -4.23 53.77
CA LEU A 146 22.34 -5.28 52.75
C LEU A 146 22.57 -4.81 51.31
N ASN A 147 23.06 -3.58 51.10
CA ASN A 147 23.33 -3.04 49.77
C ASN A 147 24.35 -3.91 49.00
N ASP A 148 25.44 -4.31 49.65
CA ASP A 148 26.45 -5.18 49.02
C ASP A 148 25.85 -6.54 48.64
N PHE A 149 24.96 -7.09 49.47
CA PHE A 149 24.27 -8.35 49.18
C PHE A 149 23.34 -8.20 47.97
N LEU A 150 22.57 -7.11 47.91
CA LEU A 150 21.72 -6.77 46.77
C LEU A 150 22.56 -6.71 45.48
N ASP A 151 23.70 -6.04 45.51
CA ASP A 151 24.56 -5.81 44.33
C ASP A 151 25.28 -7.06 43.84
N THR A 152 25.61 -7.99 44.74
CA THR A 152 26.42 -9.16 44.42
C THR A 152 25.62 -10.45 44.23
N HIS A 153 24.39 -10.52 44.76
CA HIS A 153 23.58 -11.74 44.77
C HIS A 153 22.20 -11.60 44.12
N ILE A 154 21.67 -10.38 43.95
CA ILE A 154 20.33 -10.17 43.40
C ILE A 154 20.37 -9.49 42.03
N GLY A 155 20.02 -10.22 40.97
CA GLY A 155 19.88 -9.67 39.63
C GLY A 155 18.47 -9.13 39.40
N PHE A 156 18.33 -7.88 38.96
CA PHE A 156 17.07 -7.34 38.46
C PHE A 156 17.14 -7.28 36.95
N VAL A 157 16.35 -8.10 36.27
CA VAL A 157 16.57 -8.40 34.87
C VAL A 157 15.41 -7.90 34.02
N ASP A 158 15.69 -7.01 33.07
CA ASP A 158 14.71 -6.57 32.08
C ASP A 158 14.41 -7.70 31.08
N THR A 159 13.17 -7.72 30.59
CA THR A 159 12.72 -8.70 29.59
C THR A 159 11.75 -8.09 28.59
N VAL A 160 11.59 -8.76 27.46
CA VAL A 160 10.63 -8.39 26.42
C VAL A 160 9.63 -9.53 26.23
N ILE A 161 8.37 -9.26 26.56
CA ILE A 161 7.29 -10.23 26.39
C ILE A 161 6.66 -10.10 25.00
N GLY A 162 6.79 -11.16 24.20
CA GLY A 162 6.27 -11.24 22.84
C GLY A 162 4.96 -12.03 22.70
N ARG A 163 4.56 -12.83 23.70
CA ARG A 163 3.39 -13.73 23.59
C ARG A 163 2.06 -12.99 23.63
N MET A 164 1.18 -13.29 22.68
CA MET A 164 -0.18 -12.79 22.59
C MET A 164 -1.10 -13.60 23.52
N VAL A 165 -1.70 -12.88 24.47
CA VAL A 165 -2.59 -13.45 25.48
C VAL A 165 -3.85 -12.58 25.55
N PRO A 166 -4.82 -12.78 24.64
CA PRO A 166 -6.04 -11.99 24.62
C PRO A 166 -6.82 -12.19 25.93
N PRO A 167 -7.55 -11.16 26.40
CA PRO A 167 -8.38 -11.29 27.58
C PRO A 167 -9.55 -12.23 27.32
N LEU A 168 -9.80 -13.17 28.23
CA LEU A 168 -10.97 -14.05 28.17
C LEU A 168 -12.26 -13.26 28.40
N SER A 169 -13.34 -13.67 27.72
CA SER A 169 -14.69 -13.17 28.01
C SER A 169 -15.13 -13.53 29.45
N PRO A 170 -16.07 -12.79 30.05
CA PRO A 170 -16.62 -13.15 31.37
C PRO A 170 -17.18 -14.57 31.42
N GLU A 171 -17.81 -15.03 30.34
CA GLU A 171 -18.35 -16.39 30.19
C GLU A 171 -17.25 -17.44 30.23
N GLN A 172 -16.15 -17.23 29.49
CA GLN A 172 -14.99 -18.15 29.52
C GLN A 172 -14.32 -18.20 30.91
N ARG A 173 -14.20 -17.06 31.59
CA ARG A 173 -13.63 -17.02 32.96
C ARG A 173 -14.50 -17.74 33.99
N ALA A 174 -15.82 -17.77 33.78
CA ALA A 174 -16.75 -18.43 34.69
C ALA A 174 -16.64 -19.97 34.63
N VAL A 175 -16.12 -20.54 33.53
CA VAL A 175 -15.90 -21.99 33.37
C VAL A 175 -14.83 -22.49 34.34
N ASP A 176 -13.68 -21.81 34.38
CA ASP A 176 -12.60 -22.12 35.30
C ASP A 176 -11.78 -20.84 35.57
N PRO A 177 -11.63 -20.40 36.84
CA PRO A 177 -10.87 -19.19 37.17
C PRO A 177 -9.40 -19.27 36.76
N THR A 178 -8.84 -20.48 36.63
CA THR A 178 -7.45 -20.71 36.23
C THR A 178 -7.24 -20.76 34.72
N LEU A 179 -8.32 -20.85 33.92
CA LEU A 179 -8.26 -20.95 32.45
C LEU A 179 -7.44 -19.80 31.86
N ILE A 180 -6.63 -20.15 30.85
CA ILE A 180 -5.87 -19.20 30.05
C ILE A 180 -5.76 -19.73 28.62
N ILE A 181 -6.00 -18.86 27.64
CA ILE A 181 -5.88 -19.16 26.21
C ILE A 181 -4.77 -18.28 25.65
N VAL A 182 -3.81 -18.88 24.96
CA VAL A 182 -2.59 -18.20 24.47
C VAL A 182 -2.14 -18.79 23.15
N GLU A 183 -1.35 -18.05 22.39
CA GLU A 183 -0.65 -18.62 21.24
C GLU A 183 0.52 -19.55 21.65
N PRO A 184 1.06 -20.39 20.76
CA PRO A 184 2.18 -21.29 21.06
C PRO A 184 3.53 -20.59 21.33
N TYR A 185 3.71 -19.34 20.88
CA TYR A 185 4.98 -18.61 21.01
C TYR A 185 5.44 -18.50 22.47
N LYS A 186 6.68 -18.91 22.76
CA LYS A 186 7.18 -18.99 24.14
C LYS A 186 8.65 -18.60 24.35
N GLU A 187 9.18 -17.67 23.56
CA GLU A 187 10.54 -17.13 23.77
C GLU A 187 10.54 -15.98 24.78
N LEU A 188 11.51 -16.00 25.71
CA LEU A 188 11.72 -15.02 26.79
C LEU A 188 13.15 -14.45 26.71
N PRO A 189 13.39 -13.43 25.88
CA PRO A 189 14.64 -12.68 25.88
C PRO A 189 14.82 -11.91 27.20
N VAL A 190 16.00 -12.00 27.81
CA VAL A 190 16.34 -11.31 29.05
C VAL A 190 17.69 -10.60 28.91
N ASP A 191 17.88 -9.50 29.64
CA ASP A 191 19.17 -8.79 29.64
C ASP A 191 20.26 -9.62 30.34
N ARG A 192 21.24 -10.09 29.56
CA ARG A 192 22.37 -10.88 30.06
C ARG A 192 23.26 -10.09 31.01
N VAL A 193 23.37 -8.77 30.83
CA VAL A 193 24.27 -7.91 31.61
C VAL A 193 23.78 -7.78 33.06
N ALA A 194 22.46 -7.74 33.25
CA ALA A 194 21.83 -7.63 34.57
C ALA A 194 21.74 -8.97 35.32
N TRP A 195 22.10 -10.08 34.66
CA TRP A 195 22.03 -11.41 35.24
C TRP A 195 23.23 -11.70 36.15
N ILE A 196 22.96 -12.15 37.37
CA ILE A 196 23.99 -12.55 38.34
C ILE A 196 24.19 -14.07 38.30
N GLY A 197 25.45 -14.49 38.11
CA GLY A 197 25.84 -15.89 38.07
C GLY A 197 25.55 -16.59 36.73
N PRO A 198 25.66 -17.92 36.68
CA PRO A 198 25.35 -18.68 35.48
C PRO A 198 23.85 -18.64 35.16
N VAL A 199 23.51 -18.57 33.87
CA VAL A 199 22.12 -18.65 33.40
C VAL A 199 21.66 -20.11 33.43
N PRO A 200 20.59 -20.46 34.18
CA PRO A 200 20.07 -21.82 34.23
C PRO A 200 19.37 -22.18 32.90
N PRO A 201 19.31 -23.48 32.54
CA PRO A 201 18.62 -23.93 31.33
C PRO A 201 17.10 -23.86 31.53
N ILE A 202 16.53 -22.67 31.35
CA ILE A 202 15.08 -22.45 31.37
C ILE A 202 14.55 -22.49 29.94
N VAL A 203 13.53 -23.32 29.70
CA VAL A 203 12.84 -23.43 28.41
C VAL A 203 12.37 -22.04 27.97
N GLY A 204 12.72 -21.69 26.72
CA GLY A 204 12.35 -20.42 26.12
C GLY A 204 13.18 -19.21 26.58
N LEU A 205 13.95 -19.30 27.68
CA LEU A 205 14.78 -18.19 28.15
C LEU A 205 16.02 -18.03 27.27
N GLU A 206 16.21 -16.82 26.75
CA GLU A 206 17.36 -16.42 25.96
C GLU A 206 18.04 -15.24 26.64
N ALA A 207 19.29 -15.40 27.10
CA ALA A 207 20.01 -14.31 27.72
C ALA A 207 20.82 -13.55 26.66
N CYS A 208 20.45 -12.29 26.41
CA CYS A 208 20.86 -11.51 25.26
C CYS A 208 21.88 -10.44 25.64
N ASP A 209 22.99 -10.34 24.89
CA ASP A 209 24.00 -9.29 25.10
C ASP A 209 23.57 -7.93 24.53
N ASN A 210 22.86 -7.92 23.39
CA ASN A 210 22.30 -6.70 22.78
C ASN A 210 20.80 -6.57 23.08
N PHE A 211 20.44 -6.54 24.37
CA PHE A 211 19.06 -6.43 24.81
C PHE A 211 18.30 -5.19 24.27
N PRO A 212 18.94 -4.01 24.06
CA PRO A 212 18.27 -2.88 23.40
C PRO A 212 17.70 -3.22 22.01
N ALA A 213 18.35 -4.11 21.25
CA ALA A 213 17.83 -4.54 19.96
C ALA A 213 16.53 -5.36 20.08
N TYR A 214 16.40 -6.20 21.12
CA TYR A 214 15.16 -6.94 21.39
C TYR A 214 14.02 -6.01 21.82
N THR A 215 14.34 -4.97 22.59
CA THR A 215 13.38 -3.92 22.95
C THR A 215 12.89 -3.18 21.71
N ALA A 216 13.80 -2.78 20.82
CA ALA A 216 13.46 -2.15 19.54
C ALA A 216 12.65 -3.07 18.63
N ARG A 217 13.04 -4.35 18.50
CA ARG A 217 12.29 -5.37 17.74
C ARG A 217 10.84 -5.46 18.24
N LYS A 218 10.62 -5.57 19.55
CA LYS A 218 9.24 -5.67 20.06
C LYS A 218 8.47 -4.36 19.94
N LEU A 219 9.09 -3.20 20.16
CA LEU A 219 8.39 -1.93 20.10
C LEU A 219 8.09 -1.48 18.67
N TYR A 220 9.05 -1.61 17.76
CA TYR A 220 8.98 -1.05 16.41
C TYR A 220 8.67 -2.09 15.32
N ILE A 221 8.69 -3.38 15.62
CA ILE A 221 8.13 -4.42 14.73
C ILE A 221 6.81 -4.95 15.29
N HIS A 222 6.82 -5.59 16.46
CA HIS A 222 5.61 -6.23 17.00
C HIS A 222 4.49 -5.22 17.35
N ASN A 223 4.78 -4.27 18.23
CA ASN A 223 3.79 -3.26 18.63
C ASN A 223 3.41 -2.34 17.45
N CYS A 224 4.36 -2.01 16.58
CA CYS A 224 4.13 -1.22 15.37
C CYS A 224 3.18 -1.94 14.42
N GLY A 225 3.47 -3.20 14.07
CA GLY A 225 2.63 -4.01 13.18
C GLY A 225 1.18 -4.11 13.67
N HIS A 226 0.98 -4.36 14.97
CA HIS A 226 -0.36 -4.33 15.57
C HIS A 226 -1.06 -2.98 15.41
N ALA A 227 -0.34 -1.86 15.57
CA ALA A 227 -0.91 -0.53 15.40
C ALA A 227 -1.25 -0.22 13.93
N VAL A 228 -0.40 -0.62 13.00
CA VAL A 228 -0.66 -0.51 11.55
C VAL A 228 -1.95 -1.25 11.19
N LEU A 229 -2.05 -2.53 11.58
CA LEU A 229 -3.24 -3.35 11.34
C LEU A 229 -4.50 -2.76 12.00
N ALA A 230 -4.37 -2.24 13.23
CA ALA A 230 -5.51 -1.65 13.93
C ALA A 230 -6.04 -0.41 13.23
N TYR A 231 -5.19 0.58 12.95
CA TYR A 231 -5.67 1.86 12.44
C TYR A 231 -6.11 1.77 10.97
N MET A 232 -5.37 1.02 10.14
CA MET A 232 -5.79 0.77 8.76
C MET A 232 -7.03 -0.13 8.72
N GLY A 233 -7.09 -1.14 9.60
CA GLY A 233 -8.24 -2.03 9.72
C GLY A 233 -9.52 -1.28 10.10
N TYR A 234 -9.41 -0.37 11.05
CA TYR A 234 -10.51 0.50 11.48
C TYR A 234 -11.06 1.33 10.31
N ARG A 235 -10.18 1.94 9.49
CA ARG A 235 -10.59 2.71 8.31
C ARG A 235 -11.35 1.87 7.28
N ARG A 236 -11.11 0.57 7.24
CA ARG A 236 -11.75 -0.40 6.34
C ARG A 236 -12.95 -1.12 6.96
N GLY A 237 -13.30 -0.78 8.20
CA GLY A 237 -14.43 -1.40 8.92
C GLY A 237 -14.16 -2.83 9.39
N HIS A 238 -12.90 -3.24 9.50
CA HIS A 238 -12.53 -4.57 9.99
C HIS A 238 -12.72 -4.66 11.51
N GLU A 239 -13.22 -5.80 11.98
CA GLU A 239 -13.43 -6.07 13.40
C GLU A 239 -12.17 -6.64 14.06
N PHE A 240 -11.44 -7.50 13.34
CA PHE A 240 -10.27 -8.23 13.84
C PHE A 240 -8.98 -7.86 13.11
N GLY A 241 -7.85 -7.94 13.81
CA GLY A 241 -6.52 -7.64 13.24
C GLY A 241 -6.14 -8.58 12.08
N TRP A 242 -6.54 -9.86 12.14
CA TRP A 242 -6.29 -10.81 11.05
C TRP A 242 -7.05 -10.46 9.77
N GLN A 243 -8.25 -9.87 9.87
CA GLN A 243 -9.00 -9.38 8.71
C GLN A 243 -8.26 -8.23 8.04
N ALA A 244 -7.72 -7.31 8.85
CA ALA A 244 -6.90 -6.22 8.34
C ALA A 244 -5.62 -6.73 7.67
N LEU A 245 -5.02 -7.81 8.18
CA LEU A 245 -3.83 -8.41 7.58
C LEU A 245 -4.13 -9.12 6.24
N GLU A 246 -5.33 -9.68 6.08
CA GLU A 246 -5.79 -10.34 4.85
C GLU A 246 -6.32 -9.36 3.79
N ASP A 247 -6.61 -8.11 4.17
CA ASP A 247 -7.07 -7.09 3.24
C ASP A 247 -5.97 -6.77 2.20
N PRO A 248 -6.25 -6.93 0.89
CA PRO A 248 -5.25 -6.77 -0.17
C PRO A 248 -4.72 -5.34 -0.30
N THR A 249 -5.40 -4.36 0.30
CA THR A 249 -4.98 -2.96 0.33
C THR A 249 -4.14 -2.62 1.57
N ILE A 250 -4.37 -3.28 2.70
CA ILE A 250 -3.63 -3.05 3.95
C ILE A 250 -2.34 -3.90 3.96
N ARG A 251 -2.39 -5.12 3.40
CA ARG A 251 -1.28 -6.06 3.45
C ARG A 251 0.04 -5.48 2.90
N PRO A 252 0.09 -4.86 1.70
CA PRO A 252 1.33 -4.26 1.20
C PRO A 252 1.84 -3.14 2.12
N LEU A 253 0.93 -2.27 2.60
CA LEU A 253 1.30 -1.18 3.49
C LEU A 253 1.87 -1.68 4.83
N PHE A 254 1.32 -2.77 5.37
CA PHE A 254 1.84 -3.44 6.56
C PHE A 254 3.25 -3.98 6.32
N GLU A 255 3.47 -4.67 5.19
CA GLU A 255 4.79 -5.21 4.83
C GLU A 255 5.82 -4.09 4.64
N ASP A 256 5.45 -3.02 3.92
CA ASP A 256 6.31 -1.86 3.69
C ASP A 256 6.65 -1.13 5.00
N ALA A 257 5.67 -0.93 5.90
CA ALA A 257 5.91 -0.31 7.20
C ALA A 257 6.88 -1.11 8.09
N LEU A 258 6.78 -2.45 8.06
CA LEU A 258 7.72 -3.31 8.79
C LEU A 258 9.10 -3.35 8.11
N ALA A 259 9.16 -3.29 6.78
CA ALA A 259 10.42 -3.21 6.04
C ALA A 259 11.17 -1.91 6.32
N GLU A 260 10.46 -0.78 6.34
CA GLU A 260 10.99 0.52 6.77
C GLU A 260 11.54 0.43 8.19
N SER A 261 10.70 0.02 9.15
CA SER A 261 11.13 -0.06 10.55
C SER A 261 12.30 -1.02 10.75
N LYS A 262 12.36 -2.13 10.01
CA LYS A 262 13.49 -3.07 10.00
C LYS A 262 14.78 -2.36 9.60
N ALA A 263 14.77 -1.62 8.50
CA ALA A 263 15.95 -0.90 8.03
C ALA A 263 16.48 0.08 9.09
N GLY A 264 15.57 0.80 9.77
CA GLY A 264 15.91 1.67 10.89
C GLY A 264 16.57 0.92 12.06
N ILE A 265 16.04 -0.24 12.46
CA ILE A 265 16.60 -1.05 13.56
C ILE A 265 17.99 -1.59 13.20
N VAL A 266 18.17 -2.11 11.98
CA VAL A 266 19.46 -2.65 11.52
C VAL A 266 20.57 -1.62 11.69
N VAL A 267 20.34 -0.40 11.21
CA VAL A 267 21.32 0.70 11.31
C VAL A 267 21.54 1.13 12.75
N ALA A 268 20.46 1.30 13.52
CA ALA A 268 20.54 1.84 14.88
C ALA A 268 21.17 0.86 15.89
N HIS A 269 21.02 -0.45 15.69
CA HIS A 269 21.43 -1.47 16.65
C HIS A 269 22.51 -2.43 16.14
N GLY A 270 22.92 -2.32 14.87
CA GLY A 270 23.98 -3.16 14.29
C GLY A 270 23.64 -4.65 14.27
N VAL A 271 22.38 -5.00 14.00
CA VAL A 271 21.89 -6.38 13.98
C VAL A 271 21.85 -6.96 12.57
N ASP A 272 21.90 -8.29 12.47
CA ASP A 272 21.72 -9.01 11.21
C ASP A 272 20.28 -8.80 10.67
N PRO A 273 20.09 -8.31 9.43
CA PRO A 273 18.78 -8.23 8.81
C PRO A 273 18.01 -9.56 8.81
N ALA A 274 18.69 -10.69 8.64
CA ALA A 274 18.06 -12.01 8.57
C ALA A 274 17.37 -12.40 9.89
N TRP A 275 17.89 -11.93 11.03
CA TRP A 275 17.28 -12.13 12.35
C TRP A 275 15.94 -11.40 12.47
N LEU A 276 15.83 -10.20 11.88
CA LEU A 276 14.56 -9.47 11.83
C LEU A 276 13.61 -10.05 10.79
N ASP A 277 14.10 -10.50 9.63
CA ASP A 277 13.27 -11.14 8.60
C ASP A 277 12.59 -12.41 9.13
N ALA A 278 13.33 -13.26 9.82
CA ALA A 278 12.78 -14.45 10.47
C ALA A 278 11.70 -14.09 11.50
N HIS A 279 11.93 -13.04 12.30
CA HIS A 279 10.95 -12.57 13.28
C HIS A 279 9.70 -11.97 12.63
N ILE A 280 9.85 -11.17 11.57
CA ILE A 280 8.72 -10.58 10.83
C ILE A 280 7.87 -11.68 10.19
N ALA A 281 8.51 -12.72 9.63
CA ALA A 281 7.80 -13.86 9.06
C ALA A 281 6.98 -14.63 10.11
N ASP A 282 7.59 -14.99 11.25
CA ASP A 282 6.87 -15.63 12.36
C ASP A 282 5.74 -14.75 12.90
N LEU A 283 6.03 -13.47 13.12
CA LEU A 283 5.06 -12.52 13.66
C LEU A 283 3.88 -12.31 12.72
N THR A 284 4.12 -12.21 11.41
CA THR A 284 3.05 -12.08 10.40
C THR A 284 2.14 -13.30 10.42
N ARG A 285 2.70 -14.51 10.54
CA ARG A 285 1.92 -15.74 10.72
C ARG A 285 1.08 -15.69 12.00
N ARG A 286 1.64 -15.19 13.10
CA ARG A 286 0.95 -15.07 14.40
C ARG A 286 -0.17 -14.02 14.37
N PHE A 287 0.01 -12.90 13.67
CA PHE A 287 -1.06 -11.92 13.45
C PHE A 287 -2.22 -12.48 12.61
N ALA A 288 -1.98 -13.51 11.80
CA ALA A 288 -3.02 -14.21 11.05
C ALA A 288 -3.79 -15.24 11.89
N ASN A 289 -3.47 -15.40 13.18
CA ASN A 289 -4.13 -16.37 14.07
C ASN A 289 -5.55 -15.91 14.42
N ARG A 290 -6.53 -16.48 13.73
CA ARG A 290 -7.96 -16.21 13.88
C ARG A 290 -8.50 -16.68 15.23
N ALA A 291 -7.90 -17.72 15.82
CA ALA A 291 -8.34 -18.30 17.08
C ALA A 291 -8.11 -17.38 18.29
N LEU A 292 -7.18 -16.42 18.19
CA LEU A 292 -6.97 -15.40 19.24
C LEU A 292 -8.10 -14.36 19.30
N GLY A 293 -8.81 -14.13 18.18
CA GLY A 293 -9.93 -13.18 18.13
C GLY A 293 -9.53 -11.74 18.47
N ASP A 294 -8.30 -11.32 18.12
CA ASP A 294 -7.78 -10.01 18.49
C ASP A 294 -8.46 -8.87 17.73
N THR A 295 -9.21 -8.04 18.46
CA THR A 295 -10.03 -6.96 17.87
C THR A 295 -9.21 -5.73 17.51
N VAL A 296 -9.58 -5.07 16.43
CA VAL A 296 -9.05 -3.77 15.99
C VAL A 296 -9.15 -2.74 17.11
N LEU A 297 -10.29 -2.66 17.83
CA LEU A 297 -10.45 -1.76 18.96
C LEU A 297 -9.39 -1.99 20.04
N ARG A 298 -9.15 -3.24 20.43
CA ARG A 298 -8.14 -3.57 21.46
C ARG A 298 -6.74 -3.17 20.99
N LEU A 299 -6.42 -3.49 19.74
CA LEU A 299 -5.12 -3.18 19.14
C LEU A 299 -4.91 -1.69 18.86
N GLY A 300 -5.98 -0.91 18.65
CA GLY A 300 -5.98 0.51 18.32
C GLY A 300 -6.05 1.44 19.54
N ARG A 301 -6.64 1.00 20.65
CA ARG A 301 -6.89 1.80 21.87
C ARG A 301 -5.72 2.65 22.37
N ASP A 302 -6.01 3.79 22.98
CA ASP A 302 -5.02 4.76 23.50
C ASP A 302 -4.09 5.31 22.39
N PRO A 303 -4.67 5.99 21.37
CA PRO A 303 -3.91 6.49 20.23
C PRO A 303 -2.94 7.61 20.60
N LEU A 304 -3.28 8.44 21.59
CA LEU A 304 -2.42 9.55 22.07
C LEU A 304 -1.04 9.03 22.52
N ARG A 305 -1.00 7.97 23.34
CA ARG A 305 0.27 7.38 23.76
C ARG A 305 1.01 6.72 22.59
N LYS A 306 0.29 6.02 21.70
CA LYS A 306 0.88 5.30 20.55
C LYS A 306 1.46 6.23 19.47
N LEU A 307 0.96 7.46 19.41
CA LEU A 307 1.47 8.56 18.59
C LEU A 307 2.63 9.32 19.27
N GLY A 308 3.04 8.93 20.48
CA GLY A 308 4.15 9.56 21.19
C GLY A 308 5.47 9.46 20.42
N ALA A 309 6.32 10.48 20.55
CA ALA A 309 7.58 10.64 19.80
C ALA A 309 8.53 9.42 19.82
N THR A 310 8.49 8.62 20.89
CA THR A 310 9.33 7.44 21.09
C THR A 310 8.53 6.14 21.19
N ASP A 311 7.22 6.17 20.91
CA ASP A 311 6.37 4.97 20.89
C ASP A 311 6.37 4.35 19.48
N ARG A 312 5.60 3.28 19.31
CA ARG A 312 5.67 2.29 18.22
C ARG A 312 5.59 2.82 16.79
N LEU A 313 4.90 3.95 16.55
CA LEU A 313 4.74 4.50 15.20
C LEU A 313 5.78 5.59 14.92
N VAL A 314 5.74 6.67 15.69
CA VAL A 314 6.64 7.81 15.45
C VAL A 314 8.08 7.45 15.79
N GLY A 315 8.32 6.70 16.87
CA GLY A 315 9.67 6.21 17.20
C GLY A 315 10.24 5.30 16.11
N ALA A 316 9.42 4.46 15.47
CA ALA A 316 9.83 3.66 14.32
C ALA A 316 10.20 4.58 13.13
N ALA A 317 9.35 5.55 12.79
CA ALA A 317 9.62 6.51 11.73
C ALA A 317 10.91 7.30 11.98
N ARG A 318 11.18 7.70 13.23
CA ARG A 318 12.44 8.38 13.61
C ARG A 318 13.67 7.48 13.46
N LEU A 319 13.55 6.17 13.64
CA LEU A 319 14.66 5.25 13.35
C LEU A 319 14.95 5.16 11.85
N VAL A 320 13.90 5.19 11.01
CA VAL A 320 14.03 5.19 9.55
C VAL A 320 14.76 6.46 9.07
N GLU A 321 14.40 7.63 9.60
CA GLU A 321 15.09 8.88 9.28
C GLU A 321 16.57 8.87 9.71
N ARG A 322 16.90 8.28 10.87
CA ARG A 322 18.29 8.11 11.32
C ARG A 322 19.10 7.19 10.41
N ALA A 323 18.43 6.27 9.71
CA ALA A 323 19.02 5.46 8.66
C ALA A 323 19.10 6.17 7.30
N ALA A 324 18.80 7.49 7.24
CA ALA A 324 18.75 8.31 6.04
C ALA A 324 17.73 7.82 5.00
N LEU A 325 16.63 7.20 5.47
CA LEU A 325 15.49 6.78 4.66
C LEU A 325 14.25 7.62 5.01
N GLN A 326 13.27 7.66 4.11
CA GLN A 326 11.98 8.31 4.38
C GLN A 326 10.95 7.28 4.87
N PRO A 327 10.17 7.58 5.93
CA PRO A 327 9.11 6.70 6.46
C PRO A 327 7.79 6.86 5.68
N GLU A 328 7.70 6.29 4.48
CA GLU A 328 6.56 6.44 3.57
C GLU A 328 5.33 5.64 4.02
N ALA A 329 5.48 4.37 4.35
CA ALA A 329 4.41 3.50 4.83
C ALA A 329 4.04 3.81 6.29
N LEU A 330 5.03 4.07 7.14
CA LEU A 330 4.81 4.43 8.54
C LEU A 330 4.02 5.75 8.69
N SER A 331 4.21 6.72 7.78
CA SER A 331 3.42 7.95 7.83
C SER A 331 1.94 7.74 7.46
N TRP A 332 1.57 6.67 6.73
CA TRP A 332 0.16 6.28 6.56
C TRP A 332 -0.43 5.75 7.85
N ALA A 333 0.32 4.93 8.59
CA ALA A 333 -0.12 4.43 9.88
C ALA A 333 -0.26 5.55 10.92
N ILE A 334 0.65 6.54 10.92
CA ILE A 334 0.55 7.74 11.75
C ILE A 334 -0.71 8.55 11.36
N ALA A 335 -0.93 8.78 10.07
CA ALA A 335 -2.12 9.48 9.60
C ALA A 335 -3.43 8.74 9.95
N ALA A 336 -3.46 7.42 9.80
CA ALA A 336 -4.62 6.61 10.17
C ALA A 336 -4.87 6.62 11.69
N ALA A 337 -3.80 6.62 12.50
CA ALA A 337 -3.90 6.75 13.95
C ALA A 337 -4.48 8.11 14.36
N LEU A 338 -4.11 9.20 13.67
CA LEU A 338 -4.72 10.52 13.88
C LEU A 338 -6.22 10.51 13.55
N GLY A 339 -6.62 9.76 12.51
CA GLY A 339 -8.03 9.61 12.10
C GLY A 339 -8.81 8.54 12.87
N PHE A 340 -8.28 7.99 13.96
CA PHE A 340 -8.97 6.96 14.74
C PHE A 340 -9.99 7.61 15.69
N ASP A 341 -11.27 7.28 15.50
CA ASP A 341 -12.40 7.94 16.15
C ASP A 341 -13.43 6.96 16.74
N ASP A 342 -13.00 5.75 17.13
CA ASP A 342 -13.90 4.75 17.73
C ASP A 342 -14.52 5.27 19.04
N ALA A 343 -15.85 5.40 19.06
CA ALA A 343 -16.60 5.96 20.18
C ALA A 343 -16.47 5.18 21.50
N ARG A 344 -15.96 3.93 21.46
CA ARG A 344 -15.72 3.10 22.65
C ARG A 344 -14.38 3.41 23.34
N ASP A 345 -13.55 4.27 22.75
CA ASP A 345 -12.30 4.76 23.33
C ASP A 345 -12.36 6.28 23.63
N PRO A 346 -12.51 6.67 24.90
CA PRO A 346 -12.51 8.08 25.29
C PRO A 346 -11.24 8.85 24.88
N LEU A 347 -10.09 8.17 24.78
CA LEU A 347 -8.84 8.79 24.36
C LEU A 347 -8.80 9.05 22.84
N ALA A 348 -9.51 8.25 22.06
CA ALA A 348 -9.71 8.50 20.62
C ALA A 348 -10.62 9.71 20.41
N LEU A 349 -11.71 9.83 21.18
CA LEU A 349 -12.57 11.02 21.13
C LEU A 349 -11.82 12.29 21.53
N ALA A 350 -11.03 12.25 22.59
CA ALA A 350 -10.18 13.37 23.00
C ALA A 350 -9.15 13.76 21.91
N LEU A 351 -8.63 12.78 21.15
CA LEU A 351 -7.77 13.05 19.99
C LEU A 351 -8.53 13.83 18.90
N GLN A 352 -9.76 13.43 18.58
CA GLN A 352 -10.57 14.10 17.56
C GLN A 352 -10.97 15.52 17.96
N GLU A 353 -11.37 15.74 19.21
CA GLU A 353 -11.71 17.07 19.75
C GLU A 353 -10.51 18.03 19.64
N ARG A 354 -9.32 17.56 19.98
CA ARG A 354 -8.10 18.35 19.87
C ARG A 354 -7.68 18.60 18.43
N LEU A 355 -7.81 17.61 17.53
CA LEU A 355 -7.56 17.82 16.10
C LEU A 355 -8.48 18.88 15.49
N ALA A 356 -9.75 18.92 15.90
CA ALA A 356 -10.70 19.92 15.45
C ALA A 356 -10.39 21.33 15.99
N THR A 357 -9.83 21.43 17.19
CA THR A 357 -9.55 22.72 17.86
C THR A 357 -8.19 23.29 17.49
N ASP A 358 -7.14 22.46 17.56
CA ASP A 358 -5.74 22.88 17.46
C ASP A 358 -5.19 22.74 16.02
N GLY A 359 -5.83 21.89 15.19
CA GLY A 359 -5.35 21.53 13.87
C GLY A 359 -4.25 20.45 13.89
N ILE A 360 -3.98 19.86 12.72
CA ILE A 360 -3.06 18.71 12.59
C ILE A 360 -1.62 19.05 12.99
N ASP A 361 -1.12 20.22 12.61
CA ASP A 361 0.27 20.62 12.86
C ASP A 361 0.56 20.82 14.35
N ALA A 362 -0.36 21.46 15.07
CA ALA A 362 -0.25 21.60 16.51
C ALA A 362 -0.32 20.24 17.22
N MET A 363 -1.14 19.32 16.71
CA MET A 363 -1.26 17.97 17.27
C MET A 363 -0.01 17.12 17.06
N LEU A 364 0.55 17.12 15.85
CA LEU A 364 1.81 16.47 15.54
C LEU A 364 2.95 16.99 16.41
N GLN A 365 3.03 18.31 16.61
CA GLN A 365 4.04 18.91 17.47
C GLN A 365 3.85 18.52 18.94
N ALA A 366 2.62 18.56 19.45
CA ALA A 366 2.34 18.38 20.88
C ALA A 366 2.47 16.93 21.35
N ILE A 367 2.04 15.96 20.53
CA ILE A 367 2.01 14.54 20.91
C ILE A 367 3.22 13.80 20.36
N SER A 368 3.50 14.01 19.09
CA SER A 368 4.52 13.24 18.35
C SER A 368 5.87 13.93 18.33
N GLY A 369 5.95 15.20 18.75
CA GLY A 369 7.19 15.99 18.64
C GLY A 369 7.65 16.17 17.20
N ILE A 370 6.73 16.16 16.24
CA ILE A 370 7.02 16.40 14.82
C ILE A 370 6.68 17.86 14.52
N ALA A 371 7.71 18.64 14.17
CA ALA A 371 7.54 20.04 13.82
C ALA A 371 6.93 20.21 12.42
N PRO A 372 6.10 21.26 12.19
CA PRO A 372 5.34 21.41 10.93
C PRO A 372 6.19 21.53 9.67
N GLN A 373 7.47 21.87 9.81
CA GLN A 373 8.42 22.08 8.70
C GLN A 373 9.20 20.81 8.36
N GLU A 374 9.05 19.74 9.14
CA GLU A 374 9.72 18.47 8.88
C GLU A 374 9.07 17.75 7.69
N SER A 375 9.88 17.03 6.91
CA SER A 375 9.40 16.20 5.80
C SER A 375 8.36 15.17 6.27
N LEU A 376 8.57 14.58 7.45
CA LEU A 376 7.61 13.64 8.04
C LEU A 376 6.25 14.31 8.36
N ALA A 377 6.22 15.58 8.78
CA ALA A 377 4.96 16.30 8.98
C ALA A 377 4.21 16.50 7.67
N GLU A 378 4.92 16.87 6.60
CA GLU A 378 4.35 17.00 5.26
C GLU A 378 3.76 15.68 4.76
N LEU A 379 4.53 14.60 4.88
CA LEU A 379 4.10 13.24 4.55
C LEU A 379 2.82 12.84 5.29
N VAL A 380 2.75 13.08 6.60
CA VAL A 380 1.57 12.74 7.41
C VAL A 380 0.36 13.62 7.06
N ARG A 381 0.55 14.94 6.83
CA ARG A 381 -0.53 15.86 6.43
C ARG A 381 -1.21 15.42 5.15
N ILE A 382 -0.40 15.11 4.14
CA ILE A 382 -0.84 14.62 2.85
C ILE A 382 -1.72 13.38 3.02
N ARG A 383 -1.21 12.38 3.76
CA ARG A 383 -1.90 11.11 3.96
C ARG A 383 -3.17 11.25 4.77
N TYR A 384 -3.13 12.09 5.81
CA TYR A 384 -4.31 12.39 6.62
C TYR A 384 -5.42 13.00 5.77
N ARG A 385 -5.08 13.92 4.86
CA ARG A 385 -6.03 14.49 3.89
C ARG A 385 -6.62 13.40 3.00
N LEU A 386 -5.77 12.58 2.36
CA LEU A 386 -6.19 11.49 1.47
C LEU A 386 -7.12 10.48 2.19
N LEU A 387 -6.77 10.10 3.43
CA LEU A 387 -7.60 9.21 4.24
C LEU A 387 -8.96 9.83 4.58
N ARG A 388 -9.03 11.14 4.86
CA ARG A 388 -10.29 11.84 5.17
C ARG A 388 -11.20 11.98 3.95
N GLU A 389 -10.62 12.12 2.76
CA GLU A 389 -11.34 12.18 1.49
C GLU A 389 -11.84 10.80 1.03
N ASN A 390 -11.50 9.71 1.74
CA ASN A 390 -11.70 8.32 1.29
C ASN A 390 -11.08 8.05 -0.09
N ASP A 391 -10.05 8.81 -0.47
CA ASP A 391 -9.37 8.72 -1.76
C ASP A 391 -8.31 7.60 -1.71
N TRP A 392 -8.77 6.35 -1.61
CA TRP A 392 -7.93 5.15 -1.47
C TRP A 392 -8.20 4.10 -2.56
N PRO A 393 -7.18 3.40 -3.11
CA PRO A 393 -5.75 3.64 -2.90
C PRO A 393 -5.33 5.04 -3.34
N PRO A 394 -4.20 5.57 -2.84
CA PRO A 394 -3.85 6.96 -3.06
C PRO A 394 -3.60 7.23 -4.54
N PRO A 395 -3.91 8.43 -5.03
CA PRO A 395 -3.56 8.84 -6.40
C PRO A 395 -2.04 8.80 -6.61
N LEU A 396 -1.61 8.67 -7.86
CA LEU A 396 -0.24 8.92 -8.29
C LEU A 396 0.03 10.42 -8.19
N MET A 397 1.14 10.80 -7.54
CA MET A 397 1.41 12.18 -7.17
C MET A 397 2.75 12.67 -7.74
N THR A 398 2.85 13.97 -7.97
CA THR A 398 4.04 14.59 -8.55
C THR A 398 5.13 14.94 -7.52
N TRP A 399 4.90 14.67 -6.23
CA TRP A 399 5.90 14.94 -5.18
C TRP A 399 6.92 13.83 -4.99
N GLU A 400 6.60 12.59 -5.37
CA GLU A 400 7.41 11.40 -5.09
C GLU A 400 8.78 11.54 -5.78
N PRO A 401 9.88 11.70 -5.01
CA PRO A 401 11.21 11.87 -5.60
C PRO A 401 11.60 10.63 -6.41
N GLY A 402 12.07 10.83 -7.64
CA GLY A 402 12.44 9.74 -8.54
C GLY A 402 11.27 9.04 -9.25
N SER A 403 10.01 9.39 -8.93
CA SER A 403 8.85 8.87 -9.66
C SER A 403 8.83 9.35 -11.11
N PHE A 404 8.28 8.52 -11.97
CA PHE A 404 8.02 8.88 -13.36
C PHE A 404 6.99 10.01 -13.46
N ALA A 405 5.99 10.04 -12.59
CA ALA A 405 5.03 11.13 -12.49
C ALA A 405 5.71 12.50 -12.28
N ARG A 406 6.62 12.58 -11.30
CA ARG A 406 7.40 13.79 -11.05
C ARG A 406 8.27 14.17 -12.24
N GLY A 407 9.08 13.24 -12.76
CA GLY A 407 9.95 13.49 -13.91
C GLY A 407 9.17 13.94 -15.15
N THR A 408 7.97 13.39 -15.35
CA THR A 408 7.07 13.81 -16.43
C THR A 408 6.72 15.28 -16.34
N ILE A 409 6.35 15.78 -15.16
CA ILE A 409 5.95 17.18 -14.98
C ILE A 409 7.15 18.12 -14.94
N VAL A 410 8.20 17.80 -14.19
CA VAL A 410 9.28 18.75 -13.90
C VAL A 410 10.38 18.76 -14.95
N GLU A 411 10.50 17.70 -15.76
CA GLU A 411 11.55 17.57 -16.79
C GLU A 411 10.95 17.53 -18.19
N ARG A 412 10.01 16.61 -18.44
CA ARG A 412 9.50 16.35 -19.81
C ARG A 412 8.58 17.45 -20.31
N LYS A 413 7.70 18.00 -19.47
CA LYS A 413 6.78 19.08 -19.88
C LYS A 413 7.50 20.37 -20.28
N PRO A 414 8.53 20.86 -19.56
CA PRO A 414 9.37 21.96 -20.03
C PRO A 414 10.05 21.71 -21.38
N GLN A 415 10.55 20.49 -21.61
CA GLN A 415 11.15 20.10 -22.90
C GLN A 415 10.12 20.12 -24.03
N LEU A 416 8.88 19.67 -23.75
CA LEU A 416 7.79 19.72 -24.71
C LEU A 416 7.43 21.16 -25.11
N ILE A 417 7.41 22.12 -24.16
CA ILE A 417 7.22 23.54 -24.50
C ILE A 417 8.32 24.01 -25.46
N ALA A 418 9.58 23.67 -25.18
CA ALA A 418 10.70 24.05 -26.05
C ALA A 418 10.56 23.46 -27.46
N GLN A 419 10.08 22.21 -27.57
CA GLN A 419 9.78 21.59 -28.86
C GLN A 419 8.63 22.29 -29.61
N VAL A 420 7.54 22.65 -28.91
CA VAL A 420 6.42 23.39 -29.51
C VAL A 420 6.87 24.76 -30.04
N ILE A 421 7.77 25.44 -29.34
CA ILE A 421 8.38 26.69 -29.80
C ILE A 421 9.20 26.46 -31.08
N ALA A 422 9.96 25.36 -31.14
CA ALA A 422 10.83 25.06 -32.29
C ALA A 422 10.04 24.64 -33.54
N ASP A 423 8.93 23.94 -33.38
CA ASP A 423 8.16 23.35 -34.48
C ASP A 423 7.18 24.33 -35.15
N ASN A 424 6.93 25.49 -34.53
CA ASN A 424 5.89 26.41 -34.96
C ASN A 424 6.42 27.84 -35.11
N ASP A 425 5.91 28.55 -36.11
CA ASP A 425 6.23 29.97 -36.35
C ASP A 425 5.25 30.86 -35.56
N TYR A 426 5.50 31.02 -34.26
CA TYR A 426 4.65 31.81 -33.38
C TYR A 426 5.07 33.30 -33.28
N PRO A 427 4.10 34.22 -33.14
CA PRO A 427 4.35 35.61 -32.78
C PRO A 427 5.11 35.78 -31.45
N ALA A 428 5.82 36.90 -31.30
CA ALA A 428 6.68 37.17 -30.14
C ALA A 428 5.95 37.15 -28.79
N ASP A 429 4.67 37.56 -28.76
CA ASP A 429 3.83 37.54 -27.56
C ASP A 429 3.47 36.11 -27.12
N VAL A 430 3.20 35.21 -28.07
CA VAL A 430 2.97 33.78 -27.81
C VAL A 430 4.25 33.10 -27.34
N LEU A 431 5.39 33.37 -27.98
CA LEU A 431 6.70 32.89 -27.52
C LEU A 431 6.97 33.30 -26.07
N ALA A 432 6.71 34.57 -25.73
CA ALA A 432 6.85 35.06 -24.37
C ALA A 432 5.86 34.40 -23.39
N ALA A 433 4.64 34.04 -23.82
CA ALA A 433 3.67 33.32 -22.99
C ALA A 433 4.12 31.88 -22.71
N LEU A 434 4.62 31.17 -23.72
CA LEU A 434 5.16 29.81 -23.59
C LEU A 434 6.39 29.77 -22.67
N GLU A 435 7.30 30.73 -22.80
CA GLU A 435 8.47 30.88 -21.92
C GLU A 435 8.05 31.15 -20.46
N ARG A 436 7.10 32.06 -20.22
CA ARG A 436 6.54 32.30 -18.87
C ARG A 436 5.90 31.05 -18.28
N PHE A 437 5.18 30.28 -19.10
CA PHE A 437 4.55 29.05 -18.66
C PHE A 437 5.60 27.98 -18.29
N ARG A 438 6.69 27.88 -19.06
CA ARG A 438 7.83 27.00 -18.72
C ARG A 438 8.44 27.37 -17.36
N ASP A 439 8.62 28.66 -17.10
CA ASP A 439 9.14 29.16 -15.81
C ASP A 439 8.16 28.92 -14.64
N GLU A 440 6.86 29.01 -14.90
CA GLU A 440 5.80 28.73 -13.92
C GLU A 440 5.94 27.30 -13.37
N ILE A 441 6.08 26.31 -14.25
CA ILE A 441 6.24 24.90 -13.86
C ILE A 441 7.41 24.71 -12.90
N ALA A 442 8.52 25.44 -13.12
CA ALA A 442 9.73 25.31 -12.32
C ALA A 442 9.69 26.05 -10.98
N THR A 443 8.98 27.19 -10.90
CA THR A 443 9.21 28.16 -9.81
C THR A 443 7.95 28.66 -9.11
N ARG A 444 6.75 28.35 -9.59
CA ARG A 444 5.50 28.92 -9.08
C ARG A 444 4.42 27.87 -8.86
N PRO A 445 3.44 28.16 -7.97
CA PRO A 445 2.18 27.42 -7.93
C PRO A 445 1.44 27.47 -9.27
N MET A 446 0.64 26.44 -9.55
CA MET A 446 -0.25 26.42 -10.71
C MET A 446 -1.16 27.65 -10.72
N GLN A 447 -1.09 28.46 -11.78
CA GLN A 447 -1.90 29.68 -11.91
C GLN A 447 -3.23 29.38 -12.60
N PRO A 448 -4.34 30.08 -12.24
CA PRO A 448 -5.61 29.93 -12.93
C PRO A 448 -5.53 30.35 -14.40
N LEU A 449 -6.44 29.82 -15.21
CA LEU A 449 -6.68 30.25 -16.58
C LEU A 449 -7.36 31.62 -16.58
N THR A 450 -6.98 32.46 -17.53
CA THR A 450 -7.34 33.88 -17.65
C THR A 450 -8.07 34.21 -18.96
N GLU A 451 -7.81 33.44 -20.02
CA GLU A 451 -8.43 33.67 -21.33
C GLU A 451 -9.95 33.46 -21.31
N ASP A 452 -10.68 33.94 -22.32
CA ASP A 452 -12.11 33.60 -22.47
C ASP A 452 -12.25 32.28 -23.24
N ALA A 453 -12.69 31.23 -22.55
CA ALA A 453 -12.86 29.89 -23.11
C ALA A 453 -13.99 29.12 -22.40
N PRO A 454 -14.74 28.25 -23.11
CA PRO A 454 -15.92 27.57 -22.56
C PRO A 454 -15.67 26.71 -21.32
N ASP A 455 -14.45 26.18 -21.16
CA ASP A 455 -14.07 25.25 -20.09
C ASP A 455 -13.30 25.91 -18.94
N ARG A 456 -12.97 27.20 -19.06
CA ARG A 456 -12.12 27.94 -18.11
C ARG A 456 -12.62 27.81 -16.67
N ASP A 457 -13.90 28.03 -16.48
CA ASP A 457 -14.47 28.09 -15.14
C ASP A 457 -14.49 26.70 -14.47
N ASP A 458 -14.58 25.62 -15.24
CA ASP A 458 -14.51 24.25 -14.70
C ASP A 458 -13.09 23.90 -14.25
N TRP A 459 -12.10 24.21 -15.08
CA TRP A 459 -10.69 24.06 -14.73
C TRP A 459 -10.27 24.91 -13.52
N ASN A 460 -10.71 26.17 -13.46
CA ASN A 460 -10.38 27.05 -12.36
C ASN A 460 -11.02 26.61 -11.04
N ARG A 461 -12.25 26.05 -11.07
CA ARG A 461 -12.85 25.44 -9.88
C ARG A 461 -12.08 24.21 -9.41
N ALA A 462 -11.68 23.33 -10.35
CA ALA A 462 -10.89 22.16 -10.00
C ALA A 462 -9.51 22.55 -9.42
N LEU A 463 -8.83 23.52 -10.03
CA LEU A 463 -7.58 24.07 -9.51
C LEU A 463 -7.74 24.68 -8.11
N ALA A 464 -8.82 25.43 -7.86
CA ALA A 464 -9.07 26.03 -6.55
C ALA A 464 -9.22 24.98 -5.44
N SER A 465 -9.72 23.78 -5.76
CA SER A 465 -9.82 22.67 -4.80
C SER A 465 -8.46 22.13 -4.33
N LEU A 466 -7.38 22.48 -5.03
CA LEU A 466 -6.01 22.07 -4.70
C LEU A 466 -5.26 23.09 -3.82
N ASP A 467 -5.92 24.17 -3.38
CA ASP A 467 -5.40 25.14 -2.40
C ASP A 467 -3.99 25.67 -2.70
N GLY A 468 -3.76 26.09 -3.96
CA GLY A 468 -2.47 26.64 -4.38
C GLY A 468 -1.35 25.62 -4.51
N ALA A 469 -1.68 24.33 -4.72
CA ALA A 469 -0.70 23.28 -4.94
C ALA A 469 0.32 23.64 -6.06
N PRO A 470 1.63 23.40 -5.84
CA PRO A 470 2.62 23.51 -6.89
C PRO A 470 2.54 22.34 -7.87
N TRP A 471 3.12 22.51 -9.06
CA TRP A 471 3.22 21.47 -10.08
C TRP A 471 3.90 20.19 -9.55
N GLN A 472 4.79 20.35 -8.57
CA GLN A 472 5.56 19.31 -7.89
C GLN A 472 4.81 18.62 -6.74
N ALA A 473 3.59 19.02 -6.40
CA ALA A 473 2.86 18.42 -5.27
C ALA A 473 1.35 18.35 -5.54
N THR A 474 0.96 17.68 -6.62
CA THR A 474 -0.45 17.48 -6.98
C THR A 474 -0.67 16.11 -7.64
N ARG A 475 -1.93 15.77 -7.92
CA ARG A 475 -2.32 14.54 -8.64
C ARG A 475 -1.73 14.56 -10.04
N TRP A 476 -1.09 13.46 -10.43
CA TRP A 476 -0.33 13.39 -11.69
C TRP A 476 -1.21 13.65 -12.90
N TYR A 477 -2.33 12.93 -13.04
CA TYR A 477 -3.27 13.17 -14.14
C TYR A 477 -3.78 14.61 -14.21
N PHE A 478 -4.09 15.22 -13.06
CA PHE A 478 -4.53 16.62 -13.04
C PHE A 478 -3.43 17.57 -13.54
N ALA A 479 -2.20 17.45 -13.01
CA ALA A 479 -1.07 18.27 -13.48
C ALA A 479 -0.85 18.10 -14.99
N GLU A 480 -0.88 16.87 -15.46
CA GLU A 480 -0.60 16.57 -16.86
C GLU A 480 -1.66 17.13 -17.82
N THR A 481 -2.94 16.97 -17.48
CA THR A 481 -4.05 17.49 -18.28
C THR A 481 -4.14 19.02 -18.20
N PHE A 482 -3.92 19.60 -17.02
CA PHE A 482 -3.87 21.05 -16.84
C PHE A 482 -2.72 21.68 -17.62
N PHE A 483 -1.57 20.98 -17.73
CA PHE A 483 -0.46 21.42 -18.57
C PHE A 483 -0.89 21.64 -20.02
N TYR A 484 -1.57 20.65 -20.64
CA TYR A 484 -2.01 20.79 -22.02
C TYR A 484 -3.04 21.91 -22.16
N ARG A 485 -3.94 22.06 -21.18
CA ARG A 485 -4.90 23.17 -21.20
C ARG A 485 -4.23 24.53 -21.11
N LYS A 486 -3.22 24.69 -20.24
CA LYS A 486 -2.40 25.89 -20.11
C LYS A 486 -1.58 26.18 -21.37
N LEU A 487 -1.06 25.14 -22.02
CA LEU A 487 -0.37 25.27 -23.29
C LEU A 487 -1.28 25.86 -24.37
N LEU A 488 -2.54 25.39 -24.46
CA LEU A 488 -3.53 25.93 -25.40
C LEU A 488 -3.90 27.40 -25.11
N GLU A 489 -3.94 27.81 -23.84
CA GLU A 489 -4.08 29.22 -23.46
C GLU A 489 -2.87 30.03 -23.96
N ALA A 490 -1.65 29.52 -23.75
CA ALA A 490 -0.42 30.21 -24.14
C ALA A 490 -0.28 30.37 -25.66
N THR A 491 -0.79 29.42 -26.46
CA THR A 491 -0.79 29.50 -27.93
C THR A 491 -1.97 30.28 -28.51
N GLY A 492 -2.92 30.71 -27.67
CA GLY A 492 -4.12 31.42 -28.11
C GLY A 492 -5.13 30.56 -28.86
N TYR A 493 -5.14 29.24 -28.61
CA TYR A 493 -5.97 28.27 -29.35
C TYR A 493 -7.47 28.61 -29.33
N PHE A 494 -8.00 29.05 -28.18
CA PHE A 494 -9.42 29.39 -28.04
C PHE A 494 -9.73 30.85 -28.46
N GLN A 495 -8.70 31.67 -28.65
CA GLN A 495 -8.88 33.08 -28.96
C GLN A 495 -9.18 33.29 -30.44
N SER A 496 -9.98 34.31 -30.74
CA SER A 496 -10.24 34.70 -32.13
C SER A 496 -8.98 35.29 -32.76
N GLY A 497 -8.65 34.85 -33.98
CA GLY A 497 -7.49 35.36 -34.71
C GLY A 497 -6.84 34.29 -35.60
N PRO A 498 -5.66 34.56 -36.16
CA PRO A 498 -4.93 33.62 -37.03
C PRO A 498 -4.54 32.31 -36.36
N LEU A 499 -4.44 32.29 -35.03
CA LEU A 499 -4.08 31.11 -34.23
C LEU A 499 -5.30 30.35 -33.69
N HIS A 500 -6.52 30.82 -34.02
CA HIS A 500 -7.75 30.18 -33.56
C HIS A 500 -7.82 28.72 -34.06
N ARG A 501 -7.96 27.79 -33.12
CA ARG A 501 -7.97 26.33 -33.35
C ARG A 501 -6.73 25.79 -34.09
N LEU A 502 -5.60 26.52 -34.06
CA LEU A 502 -4.34 26.03 -34.62
C LEU A 502 -3.72 25.00 -33.66
N ASP A 503 -3.63 23.75 -34.11
CA ASP A 503 -3.04 22.66 -33.32
C ASP A 503 -1.51 22.83 -33.20
N PRO A 504 -0.96 23.07 -31.98
CA PRO A 504 0.47 23.25 -31.78
C PRO A 504 1.31 21.99 -32.07
N PHE A 505 0.67 20.83 -32.19
CA PHE A 505 1.30 19.54 -32.45
C PHE A 505 1.09 19.06 -33.88
N ALA A 506 0.39 19.82 -34.73
CA ALA A 506 0.11 19.44 -36.11
C ALA A 506 1.37 19.02 -36.91
N PRO A 507 2.52 19.72 -36.82
CA PRO A 507 3.73 19.30 -37.55
C PRO A 507 4.16 17.87 -37.20
N GLN A 508 4.16 17.55 -35.91
CA GLN A 508 4.54 16.23 -35.39
C GLN A 508 3.52 15.15 -35.78
N LYS A 509 2.22 15.46 -35.69
CA LYS A 509 1.13 14.56 -36.09
C LYS A 509 1.20 14.21 -37.57
N ARG A 510 1.33 15.20 -38.45
CA ARG A 510 1.37 14.99 -39.92
C ARG A 510 2.58 14.16 -40.35
N GLN A 511 3.71 14.31 -39.66
CA GLN A 511 4.87 13.44 -39.87
C GLN A 511 4.56 11.98 -39.49
N GLN A 512 3.98 11.75 -38.31
CA GLN A 512 3.62 10.41 -37.83
C GLN A 512 2.60 9.72 -38.74
N GLU A 513 1.60 10.45 -39.23
CA GLU A 513 0.60 9.94 -40.18
C GLU A 513 1.23 9.54 -41.51
N THR A 514 2.09 10.39 -42.06
CA THR A 514 2.80 10.10 -43.31
C THR A 514 3.67 8.84 -43.17
N THR A 515 4.40 8.72 -42.06
CA THR A 515 5.18 7.52 -41.76
C THR A 515 4.29 6.29 -41.58
N GLY A 516 3.16 6.43 -40.87
CA GLY A 516 2.24 5.32 -40.63
C GLY A 516 1.60 4.78 -41.91
N LEU A 517 1.19 5.66 -42.82
CA LEU A 517 0.66 5.28 -44.13
C LEU A 517 1.70 4.57 -45.00
N ALA A 518 2.96 5.06 -45.01
CA ALA A 518 4.03 4.43 -45.75
C ALA A 518 4.32 3.00 -45.25
N GLN A 519 4.27 2.79 -43.93
CA GLN A 519 4.46 1.48 -43.33
C GLN A 519 3.27 0.55 -43.58
N LEU A 520 2.03 1.04 -43.47
CA LEU A 520 0.84 0.27 -43.82
C LEU A 520 0.89 -0.18 -45.29
N ALA A 521 1.24 0.73 -46.21
CA ALA A 521 1.37 0.40 -47.63
C ALA A 521 2.41 -0.71 -47.87
N ALA A 522 3.57 -0.61 -47.21
CA ALA A 522 4.62 -1.62 -47.32
C ALA A 522 4.20 -3.01 -46.79
N GLY A 523 3.37 -3.06 -45.74
CA GLY A 523 2.88 -4.29 -45.12
C GLY A 523 1.55 -4.82 -45.64
N TRP A 524 0.86 -4.09 -46.53
CA TRP A 524 -0.53 -4.37 -46.90
C TRP A 524 -0.72 -5.76 -47.52
N SER A 525 0.15 -6.16 -48.45
CA SER A 525 0.04 -7.44 -49.16
C SER A 525 0.07 -8.61 -48.17
N GLN A 526 1.08 -8.64 -47.29
CA GLN A 526 1.24 -9.64 -46.25
C GLN A 526 0.03 -9.70 -45.32
N LEU A 527 -0.46 -8.54 -44.88
CA LEU A 527 -1.63 -8.46 -44.00
C LEU A 527 -2.91 -8.95 -44.68
N SER A 528 -3.14 -8.58 -45.94
CA SER A 528 -4.35 -8.90 -46.69
C SER A 528 -4.46 -10.38 -47.07
N GLU A 529 -3.34 -11.07 -47.23
CA GLU A 529 -3.26 -12.50 -47.57
C GLU A 529 -3.48 -13.42 -46.36
N LEU A 530 -3.47 -12.90 -45.14
CA LEU A 530 -3.69 -13.70 -43.93
C LEU A 530 -5.12 -14.29 -43.88
N PRO A 531 -5.28 -15.54 -43.40
CA PRO A 531 -6.59 -16.09 -43.04
C PRO A 531 -7.35 -15.15 -42.09
N THR A 532 -8.68 -15.14 -42.14
CA THR A 532 -9.52 -14.18 -41.41
C THR A 532 -9.16 -14.04 -39.93
N ASP A 533 -9.04 -15.15 -39.21
CA ASP A 533 -8.72 -15.13 -37.77
C ASP A 533 -7.30 -14.64 -37.48
N ALA A 534 -6.32 -15.08 -38.28
CA ALA A 534 -4.93 -14.62 -38.15
C ALA A 534 -4.78 -13.13 -38.50
N ARG A 535 -5.60 -12.64 -39.46
CA ARG A 535 -5.65 -11.23 -39.84
C ARG A 535 -6.24 -10.38 -38.72
N PHE A 536 -7.31 -10.84 -38.08
CA PHE A 536 -7.89 -10.17 -36.92
C PHE A 536 -6.85 -10.04 -35.79
N GLU A 537 -6.17 -11.13 -35.43
CA GLU A 537 -5.13 -11.10 -34.40
C GLU A 537 -4.01 -10.12 -34.76
N ALA A 538 -3.52 -10.14 -36.02
CA ALA A 538 -2.50 -9.22 -36.49
C ALA A 538 -2.95 -7.75 -36.42
N LEU A 539 -4.20 -7.46 -36.75
CA LEU A 539 -4.77 -6.11 -36.66
C LEU A 539 -4.96 -5.66 -35.22
N LEU A 540 -5.47 -6.53 -34.35
CA LEU A 540 -5.67 -6.23 -32.94
C LEU A 540 -4.34 -5.96 -32.23
N HIS A 541 -3.32 -6.78 -32.49
CA HIS A 541 -1.98 -6.56 -31.94
C HIS A 541 -1.32 -5.32 -32.55
N SER A 542 -1.55 -5.01 -33.83
CA SER A 542 -1.02 -3.77 -34.44
C SER A 542 -1.69 -2.53 -33.87
N SER A 543 -2.99 -2.61 -33.56
CA SER A 543 -3.71 -1.57 -32.83
C SER A 543 -3.15 -1.38 -31.41
N LEU A 544 -2.73 -2.45 -30.72
CA LEU A 544 -2.09 -2.37 -29.41
C LEU A 544 -0.70 -1.73 -29.43
N TRP A 545 0.16 -2.18 -30.34
CA TRP A 545 1.58 -1.79 -30.36
C TRP A 545 1.84 -0.49 -31.11
N GLY A 546 0.95 -0.11 -32.03
CA GLY A 546 1.01 1.16 -32.76
C GLY A 546 2.38 1.34 -33.42
N ASN A 547 3.06 2.46 -33.09
CA ASN A 547 4.42 2.80 -33.55
C ASN A 547 5.51 1.74 -33.28
N ARG A 548 5.26 0.74 -32.41
CA ARG A 548 6.18 -0.38 -32.17
C ARG A 548 5.94 -1.60 -33.06
N ALA A 549 4.80 -1.66 -33.75
CA ALA A 549 4.41 -2.83 -34.50
C ALA A 549 5.43 -3.15 -35.60
N ASP A 550 6.18 -4.24 -35.45
CA ASP A 550 7.09 -4.71 -36.50
C ASP A 550 6.31 -5.50 -37.56
N LEU A 551 5.95 -4.84 -38.66
CA LEU A 551 5.26 -5.44 -39.80
C LEU A 551 6.16 -6.40 -40.59
N SER A 552 7.49 -6.33 -40.45
CA SER A 552 8.41 -7.26 -41.12
C SER A 552 8.45 -8.64 -40.47
N ASN A 553 7.93 -8.77 -39.24
CA ASN A 553 7.80 -10.01 -38.49
C ASN A 553 6.47 -10.74 -38.68
N LEU A 554 5.71 -10.43 -39.75
CA LEU A 554 4.54 -11.23 -40.19
C LEU A 554 5.00 -12.56 -40.83
N THR A 555 5.88 -13.31 -40.16
CA THR A 555 6.43 -14.55 -40.67
C THR A 555 5.50 -15.71 -40.32
N ILE A 556 4.85 -16.30 -41.32
CA ILE A 556 4.10 -17.55 -41.16
C ILE A 556 5.10 -18.69 -40.95
N THR A 557 5.33 -19.12 -39.71
CA THR A 557 5.97 -20.41 -39.46
C THR A 557 4.97 -21.53 -39.79
N GLN A 558 5.31 -22.38 -40.75
CA GLN A 558 4.50 -23.53 -41.24
C GLN A 558 4.16 -24.61 -40.17
N GLN A 559 4.38 -24.37 -38.88
CA GLN A 559 4.09 -25.32 -37.79
C GLN A 559 2.70 -25.13 -37.14
N ALA A 560 1.82 -24.33 -37.73
CA ALA A 560 0.48 -24.08 -37.22
C ALA A 560 -0.59 -24.97 -37.89
N GLN A 561 -0.50 -26.30 -37.76
CA GLN A 561 -1.62 -27.20 -38.10
C GLN A 561 -2.66 -27.31 -36.96
N SER A 562 -2.55 -26.52 -35.88
CA SER A 562 -3.56 -26.48 -34.81
C SER A 562 -3.53 -25.24 -33.88
N GLY A 563 -2.84 -24.15 -34.22
CA GLY A 563 -2.73 -22.99 -33.33
C GLY A 563 -2.25 -21.73 -34.04
N LEU A 564 -2.77 -20.58 -33.63
CA LEU A 564 -2.66 -19.24 -34.23
C LEU A 564 -1.21 -18.81 -34.53
N ALA A 565 -1.04 -17.97 -35.56
CA ALA A 565 0.26 -17.45 -35.99
C ALA A 565 0.94 -16.65 -34.86
N THR A 566 2.14 -17.04 -34.45
CA THR A 566 2.88 -16.38 -33.36
C THR A 566 3.61 -15.13 -33.85
N ARG A 567 3.11 -13.95 -33.46
CA ARG A 567 3.87 -12.69 -33.58
C ARG A 567 5.07 -12.73 -32.62
N GLY A 568 6.23 -12.25 -33.07
CA GLY A 568 7.45 -12.22 -32.26
C GLY A 568 7.30 -11.48 -30.93
N GLU A 569 6.36 -10.53 -30.82
CA GLU A 569 6.16 -9.66 -29.65
C GLU A 569 5.11 -10.17 -28.66
N ARG A 570 4.41 -11.28 -28.95
CA ARG A 570 3.35 -11.81 -28.07
C ARG A 570 3.85 -12.16 -26.67
N HIS A 571 5.12 -12.54 -26.54
CA HIS A 571 5.78 -12.81 -25.26
C HIS A 571 5.96 -11.55 -24.37
N LEU A 572 5.76 -10.35 -24.92
CA LEU A 572 5.80 -9.08 -24.20
C LEU A 572 4.44 -8.68 -23.61
N LEU A 573 3.38 -9.46 -23.89
CA LEU A 573 2.07 -9.28 -23.27
C LEU A 573 2.08 -9.89 -21.87
N LEU A 574 1.80 -9.06 -20.86
CA LEU A 574 1.68 -9.52 -19.47
C LEU A 574 0.33 -10.19 -19.22
N ILE A 575 -0.69 -9.76 -19.96
CA ILE A 575 -2.05 -10.30 -20.00
C ILE A 575 -2.48 -10.30 -21.46
N ASP A 576 -3.03 -11.42 -21.93
CA ASP A 576 -3.37 -11.64 -23.32
C ASP A 576 -4.73 -12.36 -23.46
N ASP A 577 -5.79 -11.56 -23.52
CA ASP A 577 -7.17 -12.02 -23.76
C ASP A 577 -7.55 -12.04 -25.26
N THR A 578 -6.57 -12.11 -26.18
CA THR A 578 -6.81 -12.03 -27.64
C THR A 578 -7.89 -13.02 -28.09
N ALA A 579 -7.81 -14.26 -27.61
CA ALA A 579 -8.76 -15.31 -27.96
C ALA A 579 -10.18 -14.99 -27.46
N ALA A 580 -10.32 -14.42 -26.26
CA ALA A 580 -11.61 -14.07 -25.70
C ALA A 580 -12.27 -12.91 -26.46
N VAL A 581 -11.47 -11.95 -26.94
CA VAL A 581 -11.95 -10.84 -27.79
C VAL A 581 -12.36 -11.36 -29.17
N HIS A 582 -11.56 -12.25 -29.77
CA HIS A 582 -11.91 -12.91 -31.04
C HIS A 582 -13.24 -13.67 -30.92
N ASP A 583 -13.39 -14.52 -29.90
CA ASP A 583 -14.61 -15.29 -29.66
C ASP A 583 -15.86 -14.42 -29.49
N LEU A 584 -15.69 -13.20 -28.95
CA LEU A 584 -16.78 -12.24 -28.77
C LEU A 584 -17.17 -11.62 -30.12
N LEU A 585 -16.20 -11.10 -30.88
CA LEU A 585 -16.45 -10.34 -32.11
C LEU A 585 -16.80 -11.23 -33.30
N ALA A 586 -16.20 -12.42 -33.42
CA ALA A 586 -16.44 -13.34 -34.52
C ALA A 586 -17.89 -13.87 -34.59
N ARG A 587 -18.65 -13.74 -33.49
CA ARG A 587 -20.09 -14.07 -33.45
C ARG A 587 -20.98 -13.01 -34.12
N GLY A 588 -20.42 -11.84 -34.40
CA GLY A 588 -21.15 -10.68 -34.90
C GLY A 588 -21.82 -9.91 -33.76
N VAL A 589 -21.40 -8.66 -33.57
CA VAL A 589 -21.96 -7.71 -32.59
C VAL A 589 -22.66 -6.55 -33.28
N ALA A 590 -23.52 -5.83 -32.56
CA ALA A 590 -24.20 -4.66 -33.11
C ALA A 590 -23.26 -3.46 -33.19
N ARG A 591 -22.50 -3.18 -32.13
CA ARG A 591 -21.70 -1.96 -32.02
C ARG A 591 -20.38 -2.19 -31.29
N VAL A 592 -19.30 -1.64 -31.85
CA VAL A 592 -17.97 -1.56 -31.22
C VAL A 592 -17.55 -0.10 -31.12
N ASP A 593 -17.12 0.32 -29.95
CA ASP A 593 -16.64 1.69 -29.72
C ASP A 593 -15.13 1.69 -29.49
N PHE A 594 -14.42 2.69 -29.99
CA PHE A 594 -12.99 2.87 -29.76
C PHE A 594 -12.78 4.18 -29.03
N ILE A 595 -12.19 4.13 -27.83
CA ILE A 595 -11.68 5.33 -27.15
C ILE A 595 -10.24 5.50 -27.59
N CYS A 596 -10.01 6.43 -28.52
CA CYS A 596 -8.74 6.57 -29.22
C CYS A 596 -7.63 7.17 -28.37
N ASP A 597 -6.41 6.76 -28.71
CA ASP A 597 -5.15 7.28 -28.19
C ASP A 597 -4.50 8.15 -29.27
N ASN A 598 -3.47 7.65 -29.98
CA ASN A 598 -2.62 8.46 -30.86
C ASN A 598 -3.01 8.45 -32.36
N VAL A 599 -2.59 9.49 -33.08
CA VAL A 599 -2.47 9.51 -34.54
C VAL A 599 -1.30 8.63 -35.03
N GLY A 600 -1.05 8.58 -36.34
CA GLY A 600 0.04 7.80 -36.91
C GLY A 600 -0.33 6.34 -37.08
N LEU A 601 0.57 5.41 -36.76
CA LEU A 601 0.30 3.97 -36.92
C LEU A 601 -0.87 3.50 -36.06
N ASP A 602 -1.03 4.05 -34.85
CA ASP A 602 -2.14 3.74 -33.95
C ASP A 602 -3.49 3.99 -34.63
N SER A 603 -3.79 5.24 -35.01
CA SER A 603 -5.02 5.59 -35.74
C SER A 603 -5.17 4.85 -37.07
N THR A 604 -4.06 4.60 -37.78
CA THR A 604 -4.08 3.88 -39.06
C THR A 604 -4.53 2.44 -38.87
N PHE A 605 -3.98 1.71 -37.89
CA PHE A 605 -4.39 0.34 -37.61
C PHE A 605 -5.77 0.26 -36.96
N ASP A 606 -6.17 1.27 -36.20
CA ASP A 606 -7.54 1.37 -35.67
C ASP A 606 -8.56 1.48 -36.83
N LEU A 607 -8.29 2.31 -37.84
CA LEU A 607 -9.11 2.41 -39.05
C LEU A 607 -9.16 1.11 -39.85
N VAL A 608 -8.02 0.42 -40.03
CA VAL A 608 -7.97 -0.86 -40.74
C VAL A 608 -8.72 -1.95 -39.96
N LEU A 609 -8.61 -1.96 -38.64
CA LEU A 609 -9.37 -2.88 -37.79
C LEU A 609 -10.88 -2.60 -37.87
N ALA A 610 -11.30 -1.33 -37.87
CA ALA A 610 -12.70 -0.97 -38.07
C ALA A 610 -13.24 -1.43 -39.44
N ASP A 611 -12.49 -1.20 -40.52
CA ASP A 611 -12.82 -1.71 -41.86
C ASP A 611 -12.93 -3.23 -41.88
N PHE A 612 -12.01 -3.94 -41.21
CA PHE A 612 -12.09 -5.39 -41.07
C PHE A 612 -13.36 -5.83 -40.35
N LEU A 613 -13.69 -5.23 -39.21
CA LEU A 613 -14.87 -5.59 -38.42
C LEU A 613 -16.17 -5.36 -39.21
N LEU A 614 -16.27 -4.24 -39.92
CA LEU A 614 -17.43 -3.92 -40.76
C LEU A 614 -17.52 -4.84 -41.98
N SER A 615 -16.41 -5.05 -42.69
CA SER A 615 -16.39 -5.85 -43.93
C SER A 615 -16.62 -7.35 -43.69
N GLN A 616 -16.20 -7.89 -42.54
CA GLN A 616 -16.48 -9.27 -42.15
C GLN A 616 -17.87 -9.45 -41.51
N GLY A 617 -18.60 -8.35 -41.25
CA GLY A 617 -19.88 -8.38 -40.52
C GLY A 617 -19.72 -8.76 -39.05
N TRP A 618 -18.53 -8.60 -38.48
CA TRP A 618 -18.23 -8.84 -37.07
C TRP A 618 -18.74 -7.70 -36.19
N ALA A 619 -18.92 -6.50 -36.75
CA ALA A 619 -19.66 -5.40 -36.15
C ALA A 619 -20.60 -4.77 -37.20
N LYS A 620 -21.80 -4.34 -36.79
CA LYS A 620 -22.71 -3.58 -37.67
C LYS A 620 -22.42 -2.08 -37.67
N GLN A 621 -21.86 -1.58 -36.57
CA GLN A 621 -21.46 -0.19 -36.41
C GLN A 621 -20.16 -0.10 -35.62
N VAL A 622 -19.29 0.82 -36.03
CA VAL A 622 -18.08 1.21 -35.31
C VAL A 622 -18.15 2.70 -34.99
N VAL A 623 -17.82 3.07 -33.75
CA VAL A 623 -17.78 4.47 -33.30
C VAL A 623 -16.40 4.80 -32.76
N PHE A 624 -15.78 5.85 -33.25
CA PHE A 624 -14.52 6.38 -32.73
C PHE A 624 -14.79 7.57 -31.81
N HIS A 625 -14.32 7.51 -30.57
CA HIS A 625 -14.31 8.60 -29.61
C HIS A 625 -12.94 9.30 -29.64
N LEU A 626 -12.94 10.52 -30.16
CA LEU A 626 -11.77 11.33 -30.45
C LEU A 626 -11.74 12.57 -29.55
N LYS A 627 -10.58 13.22 -29.46
CA LYS A 627 -10.43 14.48 -28.71
C LYS A 627 -11.07 15.63 -29.49
N ASP A 628 -11.59 16.64 -28.79
CA ASP A 628 -12.20 17.85 -29.39
C ASP A 628 -11.17 18.95 -29.65
N ARG A 629 -9.96 18.77 -29.13
CA ARG A 629 -8.85 19.72 -29.14
C ARG A 629 -7.51 18.99 -29.02
N PRO A 630 -6.39 19.68 -29.29
CA PRO A 630 -5.07 19.09 -29.12
C PRO A 630 -4.82 18.70 -27.66
N PHE A 631 -4.45 17.44 -27.46
CA PHE A 631 -4.27 16.84 -26.14
C PHE A 631 -3.16 15.80 -26.23
N PHE A 632 -2.35 15.65 -25.18
CA PHE A 632 -1.29 14.63 -25.12
C PHE A 632 -0.37 14.53 -26.35
N VAL A 633 -0.12 15.66 -27.02
CA VAL A 633 0.70 15.76 -28.24
C VAL A 633 0.07 15.04 -29.44
N SER A 634 0.05 13.72 -29.41
CA SER A 634 -0.35 12.86 -30.52
C SER A 634 -1.78 12.36 -30.43
N ASP A 635 -2.58 12.73 -29.41
CA ASP A 635 -3.93 12.22 -29.33
C ASP A 635 -4.76 12.62 -30.56
N ALA A 636 -5.51 11.64 -31.08
CA ALA A 636 -6.26 11.80 -32.32
C ALA A 636 -7.52 12.67 -32.14
N MET A 637 -7.69 13.61 -33.06
CA MET A 637 -8.89 14.43 -33.23
C MET A 637 -9.71 13.96 -34.44
N VAL A 638 -10.95 14.46 -34.57
CA VAL A 638 -11.81 14.20 -35.75
C VAL A 638 -11.11 14.65 -37.03
N GLU A 639 -10.51 15.84 -37.00
CA GLU A 639 -9.80 16.41 -38.14
C GLU A 639 -8.59 15.55 -38.56
N ASP A 640 -7.93 14.87 -37.61
CA ASP A 640 -6.80 13.99 -37.91
C ASP A 640 -7.24 12.72 -38.65
N PHE A 641 -8.36 12.13 -38.24
CA PHE A 641 -8.94 10.98 -38.93
C PHE A 641 -9.39 11.33 -40.35
N GLU A 642 -10.01 12.49 -40.53
CA GLU A 642 -10.40 12.98 -41.86
C GLU A 642 -9.17 13.21 -42.76
N VAL A 643 -8.09 13.77 -42.21
CA VAL A 643 -6.84 13.96 -42.94
C VAL A 643 -6.24 12.62 -43.38
N VAL A 644 -6.14 11.64 -42.47
CA VAL A 644 -5.56 10.33 -42.79
C VAL A 644 -6.39 9.60 -43.85
N ILE A 645 -7.71 9.59 -43.74
CA ILE A 645 -8.61 9.00 -44.75
C ILE A 645 -8.46 9.72 -46.10
N GLY A 646 -8.37 11.06 -46.09
CA GLY A 646 -8.12 11.85 -47.30
C GLY A 646 -6.77 11.56 -47.95
N GLN A 647 -5.72 11.39 -47.15
CA GLN A 647 -4.39 10.98 -47.62
C GLN A 647 -4.42 9.59 -48.23
N MET A 648 -5.11 8.62 -47.62
CA MET A 648 -5.30 7.28 -48.18
C MET A 648 -6.05 7.33 -49.53
N ALA A 649 -7.08 8.16 -49.66
CA ALA A 649 -7.85 8.31 -50.90
C ALA A 649 -7.02 8.87 -52.07
N LEU A 650 -6.01 9.69 -51.76
CA LEU A 650 -5.08 10.28 -52.73
C LEU A 650 -3.77 9.49 -52.86
N HIS A 651 -3.61 8.39 -52.11
CA HIS A 651 -2.36 7.65 -52.06
C HIS A 651 -2.07 6.92 -53.38
N VAL A 652 -0.79 6.71 -53.69
CA VAL A 652 -0.36 6.02 -54.93
C VAL A 652 -0.71 4.52 -54.92
N ASP A 653 -0.78 3.91 -53.74
CA ASP A 653 -1.19 2.51 -53.55
C ASP A 653 -2.70 2.33 -53.75
N VAL A 654 -3.08 1.44 -54.68
CA VAL A 654 -4.48 1.14 -55.01
C VAL A 654 -5.26 0.54 -53.84
N ASN A 655 -4.59 -0.21 -52.97
CA ASN A 655 -5.22 -0.85 -51.82
C ASN A 655 -5.62 0.17 -50.76
N LEU A 656 -4.76 1.15 -50.50
CA LEU A 656 -5.05 2.24 -49.56
C LEU A 656 -6.20 3.12 -50.09
N ARG A 657 -6.25 3.38 -51.41
CA ARG A 657 -7.40 4.06 -52.01
C ARG A 657 -8.70 3.26 -51.86
N ALA A 658 -8.63 1.94 -52.04
CA ALA A 658 -9.79 1.07 -51.85
C ALA A 658 -10.26 1.01 -50.39
N LEU A 659 -9.32 0.99 -49.43
CA LEU A 659 -9.61 1.11 -48.00
C LEU A 659 -10.31 2.44 -47.69
N ALA A 660 -9.77 3.56 -48.17
CA ALA A 660 -10.37 4.87 -47.98
C ALA A 660 -11.81 4.93 -48.52
N GLY A 661 -12.05 4.36 -49.70
CA GLY A 661 -13.40 4.26 -50.29
C GLY A 661 -14.38 3.54 -49.37
N ARG A 662 -14.00 2.40 -48.80
CA ARG A 662 -14.86 1.64 -47.87
C ARG A 662 -15.12 2.40 -46.57
N LEU A 663 -14.11 3.07 -46.02
CA LEU A 663 -14.26 3.90 -44.82
C LEU A 663 -15.21 5.08 -45.07
N GLN A 664 -15.07 5.76 -46.20
CA GLN A 664 -15.95 6.88 -46.60
C GLN A 664 -17.40 6.41 -46.86
N GLU A 665 -17.57 5.24 -47.49
CA GLU A 665 -18.89 4.62 -47.68
C GLU A 665 -19.53 4.27 -46.32
N ALA A 666 -18.75 3.72 -45.38
CA ALA A 666 -19.21 3.41 -44.04
C ALA A 666 -19.61 4.68 -43.26
N GLN A 667 -18.85 5.78 -43.40
CA GLN A 667 -19.22 7.08 -42.84
C GLN A 667 -20.53 7.61 -43.43
N ALA A 668 -20.67 7.55 -44.75
CA ALA A 668 -21.90 7.98 -45.44
C ALA A 668 -23.12 7.12 -45.05
N ALA A 669 -22.92 5.83 -44.78
CA ALA A 669 -23.96 4.91 -44.35
C ALA A 669 -24.28 4.99 -42.84
N GLY A 670 -23.50 5.73 -42.05
CA GLY A 670 -23.65 5.80 -40.59
C GLY A 670 -23.24 4.52 -39.85
N THR A 671 -22.53 3.60 -40.53
CA THR A 671 -21.95 2.40 -39.91
C THR A 671 -20.56 2.67 -39.34
N LEU A 672 -19.91 3.77 -39.74
CA LEU A 672 -18.71 4.31 -39.11
C LEU A 672 -18.97 5.74 -38.63
N LEU A 673 -18.87 5.99 -37.33
CA LEU A 673 -19.11 7.31 -36.74
C LEU A 673 -17.86 7.87 -36.06
N LEU A 674 -17.57 9.15 -36.29
CA LEU A 674 -16.55 9.90 -35.55
C LEU A 674 -17.27 10.79 -34.54
N HIS A 675 -17.01 10.56 -33.26
CA HIS A 675 -17.63 11.26 -32.15
C HIS A 675 -16.57 11.96 -31.30
N THR A 676 -16.89 13.15 -30.79
CA THR A 676 -16.02 13.90 -29.88
C THR A 676 -16.82 14.50 -28.74
N ASP A 677 -16.17 14.68 -27.59
CA ASP A 677 -16.75 15.26 -26.39
C ASP A 677 -15.64 15.93 -25.56
N PRO A 678 -15.87 17.12 -24.96
CA PRO A 678 -14.89 17.78 -24.08
C PRO A 678 -14.39 16.90 -22.93
N PHE A 679 -15.17 15.91 -22.48
CA PHE A 679 -14.77 14.93 -21.48
C PHE A 679 -13.47 14.21 -21.83
N TRP A 680 -13.23 13.93 -23.11
CA TRP A 680 -12.04 13.19 -23.54
C TRP A 680 -10.74 13.99 -23.37
N ALA A 681 -10.83 15.32 -23.35
CA ALA A 681 -9.73 16.26 -23.12
C ALA A 681 -9.87 17.03 -21.79
N SER A 682 -10.39 16.36 -20.75
CA SER A 682 -10.62 16.92 -19.40
C SER A 682 -9.75 16.24 -18.33
N PHE A 683 -9.73 16.81 -17.12
CA PHE A 683 -9.07 16.21 -15.94
C PHE A 683 -9.88 15.08 -15.29
N ARG A 684 -11.08 14.77 -15.78
CA ARG A 684 -12.03 13.85 -15.15
C ARG A 684 -11.68 12.39 -15.42
N MET A 685 -11.96 11.54 -14.44
CA MET A 685 -11.79 10.09 -14.55
C MET A 685 -13.03 9.43 -15.16
N PHE A 686 -12.93 8.16 -15.57
CA PHE A 686 -14.07 7.48 -16.21
C PHE A 686 -15.26 7.22 -15.28
N TYR A 687 -15.05 7.18 -13.96
CA TYR A 687 -16.17 7.12 -13.01
C TYR A 687 -16.97 8.44 -12.93
N GLU A 688 -16.49 9.49 -13.59
CA GLU A 688 -17.17 10.79 -13.72
C GLU A 688 -17.73 11.00 -15.14
N LEU A 689 -17.89 9.93 -15.93
CA LEU A 689 -18.49 10.00 -17.27
C LEU A 689 -19.83 10.75 -17.22
N PRO A 690 -20.04 11.79 -18.05
CA PRO A 690 -21.33 12.46 -18.15
C PRO A 690 -22.41 11.47 -18.60
N GLU A 691 -23.63 11.64 -18.08
CA GLU A 691 -24.74 10.71 -18.34
C GLU A 691 -24.97 10.43 -19.85
N PRO A 692 -24.98 11.43 -20.77
CA PRO A 692 -25.16 11.15 -22.19
C PRO A 692 -24.06 10.28 -22.79
N LEU A 693 -22.82 10.46 -22.33
CA LEU A 693 -21.67 9.70 -22.82
C LEU A 693 -21.66 8.28 -22.23
N ALA A 694 -21.99 8.15 -20.94
CA ALA A 694 -22.15 6.86 -20.29
C ALA A 694 -23.27 6.03 -20.95
N ALA A 695 -24.43 6.64 -21.21
CA ALA A 695 -25.54 6.01 -21.91
C ALA A 695 -25.17 5.63 -23.36
N GLY A 696 -24.40 6.47 -24.05
CA GLY A 696 -23.88 6.18 -25.38
C GLY A 696 -22.96 4.96 -25.42
N LEU A 697 -22.06 4.84 -24.44
CA LEU A 697 -21.15 3.70 -24.29
C LEU A 697 -21.87 2.44 -23.83
N ALA A 698 -22.90 2.54 -22.99
CA ALA A 698 -23.71 1.40 -22.53
C ALA A 698 -24.40 0.64 -23.68
N ALA A 699 -24.57 1.28 -24.84
CA ALA A 699 -25.11 0.65 -26.04
C ALA A 699 -24.07 -0.17 -26.84
N SER A 700 -22.80 -0.17 -26.40
CA SER A 700 -21.71 -0.90 -27.06
C SER A 700 -21.67 -2.35 -26.59
N ASP A 701 -21.47 -3.28 -27.52
CA ASP A 701 -21.19 -4.68 -27.18
C ASP A 701 -19.73 -4.87 -26.74
N LEU A 702 -18.84 -3.97 -27.20
CA LEU A 702 -17.45 -3.92 -26.77
C LEU A 702 -16.85 -2.52 -26.97
N VAL A 703 -16.29 -1.97 -25.90
CA VAL A 703 -15.45 -0.76 -25.96
C VAL A 703 -13.97 -1.13 -26.00
N VAL A 704 -13.24 -0.67 -27.00
CA VAL A 704 -11.79 -0.78 -27.12
C VAL A 704 -11.15 0.49 -26.53
N ALA A 705 -10.60 0.39 -25.33
CA ALA A 705 -9.89 1.49 -24.67
C ALA A 705 -8.39 1.45 -25.04
N LYS A 706 -7.94 2.42 -25.85
CA LYS A 706 -6.56 2.47 -26.37
C LYS A 706 -5.62 3.22 -25.42
N GLY A 707 -4.41 2.73 -25.24
CA GLY A 707 -3.31 3.51 -24.68
C GLY A 707 -3.24 3.59 -23.16
N ASP A 708 -2.18 4.24 -22.68
CA ASP A 708 -1.84 4.33 -21.26
C ASP A 708 -2.74 5.31 -20.50
N VAL A 709 -3.08 6.45 -21.10
CA VAL A 709 -3.92 7.47 -20.47
C VAL A 709 -5.33 6.94 -20.20
N ASN A 710 -5.94 6.24 -21.15
CA ASN A 710 -7.28 5.68 -20.93
C ASN A 710 -7.26 4.60 -19.83
N TYR A 711 -6.18 3.81 -19.73
CA TYR A 711 -6.02 2.85 -18.63
C TYR A 711 -5.85 3.53 -17.27
N ARG A 712 -5.06 4.61 -17.20
CA ARG A 712 -4.94 5.44 -15.98
C ARG A 712 -6.30 6.00 -15.55
N ARG A 713 -7.10 6.52 -16.50
CA ARG A 713 -8.45 7.05 -16.23
C ARG A 713 -9.44 5.99 -15.77
N LEU A 714 -9.37 4.76 -16.31
CA LEU A 714 -10.16 3.62 -15.84
C LEU A 714 -9.89 3.31 -14.35
N LEU A 715 -8.65 3.47 -13.91
CA LEU A 715 -8.22 3.15 -12.55
C LEU A 715 -8.17 4.37 -11.62
N GLY A 716 -8.57 5.54 -12.10
CA GLY A 716 -8.52 6.79 -11.34
C GLY A 716 -7.11 7.32 -11.07
N ASP A 717 -6.10 6.85 -11.79
CA ASP A 717 -4.68 7.21 -11.64
C ASP A 717 -4.15 7.00 -10.20
N LYS A 718 -4.34 5.78 -9.66
CA LYS A 718 -4.06 5.41 -8.27
C LYS A 718 -3.08 4.24 -8.10
N HIS A 719 -2.43 4.18 -6.95
CA HIS A 719 -1.51 3.12 -6.50
C HIS A 719 -2.25 1.82 -6.12
N TRP A 720 -2.93 1.20 -7.08
CA TRP A 720 -3.58 -0.10 -6.86
C TRP A 720 -2.55 -1.22 -6.65
N PRO A 721 -2.80 -2.16 -5.70
CA PRO A 721 -2.03 -3.39 -5.63
C PRO A 721 -2.05 -4.12 -6.98
N HIS A 722 -0.91 -4.61 -7.45
CA HIS A 722 -0.80 -5.20 -8.79
C HIS A 722 -1.69 -6.43 -9.03
N ALA A 723 -2.06 -7.14 -7.96
CA ALA A 723 -2.95 -8.30 -8.01
C ALA A 723 -4.45 -7.93 -7.94
N THR A 724 -4.79 -6.65 -7.79
CA THR A 724 -6.19 -6.18 -7.80
C THR A 724 -6.83 -6.58 -9.12
N ARG A 725 -8.08 -7.06 -9.10
CA ARG A 725 -8.78 -7.45 -10.32
C ARG A 725 -9.29 -6.20 -11.05
N LEU A 726 -9.02 -6.10 -12.36
CA LEU A 726 -9.44 -4.93 -13.15
C LEU A 726 -10.96 -4.73 -13.11
N GLU A 727 -11.73 -5.83 -13.15
CA GLU A 727 -13.19 -5.80 -13.09
C GLU A 727 -13.76 -5.26 -11.77
N GLU A 728 -13.06 -5.44 -10.65
CA GLU A 728 -13.49 -4.89 -9.35
C GLU A 728 -13.34 -3.38 -9.32
N VAL A 729 -12.24 -2.86 -9.88
CA VAL A 729 -11.97 -1.41 -9.93
C VAL A 729 -12.87 -0.69 -10.92
N THR A 730 -13.21 -1.37 -12.02
CA THR A 730 -13.93 -0.77 -13.17
C THR A 730 -15.39 -1.18 -13.23
N ALA A 731 -15.96 -1.72 -12.15
CA ALA A 731 -17.36 -2.14 -12.08
C ALA A 731 -18.37 -1.02 -12.41
N TYR A 732 -17.96 0.25 -12.31
CA TYR A 732 -18.77 1.41 -12.68
C TYR A 732 -18.86 1.64 -14.20
N PHE A 733 -17.97 1.04 -15.00
CA PHE A 733 -17.86 1.33 -16.42
C PHE A 733 -19.04 0.72 -17.18
N PRO A 734 -19.69 1.48 -18.09
CA PRO A 734 -21.06 1.17 -18.52
C PRO A 734 -21.19 0.01 -19.53
N ALA A 735 -20.09 -0.51 -20.05
CA ALA A 735 -20.09 -1.57 -21.07
C ALA A 735 -18.92 -2.55 -20.90
N PRO A 736 -18.99 -3.75 -21.50
CA PRO A 736 -17.81 -4.60 -21.66
C PRO A 736 -16.70 -3.86 -22.40
N PHE A 737 -15.46 -4.02 -21.97
CA PHE A 737 -14.34 -3.33 -22.59
C PHE A 737 -13.08 -4.16 -22.62
N VAL A 738 -12.23 -3.88 -23.61
CA VAL A 738 -10.86 -4.39 -23.69
C VAL A 738 -9.90 -3.22 -23.65
N THR A 739 -8.88 -3.31 -22.79
CA THR A 739 -7.79 -2.33 -22.80
C THR A 739 -6.69 -2.81 -23.72
N LEU A 740 -6.31 -2.00 -24.72
CA LEU A 740 -5.13 -2.21 -25.53
C LEU A 740 -4.06 -1.20 -25.10
N ARG A 741 -3.21 -1.59 -24.16
CA ARG A 741 -2.24 -0.69 -23.53
C ARG A 741 -0.81 -1.18 -23.67
N THR A 742 0.07 -0.31 -24.14
CA THR A 742 1.51 -0.39 -23.88
C THR A 742 1.83 0.34 -22.57
N LEU A 743 2.60 -0.27 -21.68
CA LEU A 743 2.86 0.24 -20.32
C LEU A 743 3.77 1.48 -20.36
N LYS A 744 3.22 2.65 -20.02
CA LYS A 744 3.95 3.94 -19.98
C LYS A 744 3.60 4.77 -18.75
N GLY A 745 3.22 4.11 -17.65
CA GLY A 745 2.75 4.75 -16.43
C GLY A 745 2.83 3.80 -15.23
N GLU A 746 2.98 4.38 -14.04
CA GLU A 746 3.29 3.69 -12.76
C GLU A 746 2.10 2.91 -12.17
N ILE A 747 1.24 2.35 -13.03
CA ILE A 747 0.00 1.68 -12.65
C ILE A 747 -0.16 0.39 -13.45
N MET A 748 -0.53 -0.71 -12.78
CA MET A 748 -0.86 -1.98 -13.42
C MET A 748 -1.63 -2.85 -12.44
N VAL A 749 -2.75 -3.43 -12.88
CA VAL A 749 -3.59 -4.35 -12.08
C VAL A 749 -3.88 -5.63 -12.86
N GLY A 750 -4.34 -6.68 -12.17
CA GLY A 750 -4.67 -7.97 -12.77
C GLY A 750 -3.49 -8.93 -12.95
N LEU A 751 -2.34 -8.64 -12.35
CA LEU A 751 -1.18 -9.54 -12.38
C LEU A 751 -1.34 -10.69 -11.39
N ALA A 752 -0.72 -11.83 -11.69
CA ALA A 752 -0.66 -12.94 -10.75
C ALA A 752 0.16 -12.58 -9.49
N PRO A 753 -0.17 -13.12 -8.30
CA PRO A 753 0.63 -12.93 -7.09
C PRO A 753 2.12 -13.23 -7.34
N GLY A 754 3.00 -12.28 -6.96
CA GLY A 754 4.45 -12.38 -7.15
C GLY A 754 4.98 -12.02 -8.55
N GLN A 755 4.11 -11.89 -9.57
CA GLN A 755 4.55 -11.54 -10.94
C GLN A 755 5.21 -10.16 -11.01
N ALA A 756 4.65 -9.16 -10.31
CA ALA A 756 5.21 -7.80 -10.27
C ALA A 756 6.59 -7.75 -9.60
N ALA A 757 6.81 -8.52 -8.54
CA ALA A 757 8.11 -8.61 -7.86
C ALA A 757 9.17 -9.20 -8.77
N ARG A 758 8.82 -10.26 -9.53
CA ARG A 758 9.70 -10.85 -10.55
C ARG A 758 10.05 -9.83 -11.62
N LEU A 759 9.05 -9.16 -12.21
CA LEU A 759 9.26 -8.14 -13.25
C LEU A 759 10.17 -7.01 -12.77
N ARG A 760 9.96 -6.50 -11.55
CA ARG A 760 10.80 -5.46 -10.94
C ARG A 760 12.24 -5.92 -10.73
N SER A 761 12.47 -7.20 -10.43
CA SER A 761 13.83 -7.75 -10.29
C SER A 761 14.56 -7.89 -11.62
N GLU A 762 13.83 -8.12 -12.71
CA GLU A 762 14.37 -8.26 -14.08
C GLU A 762 14.62 -6.89 -14.73
N ASP A 763 13.70 -5.95 -14.52
CA ASP A 763 13.67 -4.65 -15.16
C ASP A 763 12.98 -3.64 -14.23
N PRO A 764 13.72 -2.78 -13.51
CA PRO A 764 13.13 -1.80 -12.59
C PRO A 764 12.12 -0.85 -13.24
N ASP A 765 12.27 -0.58 -14.55
CA ASP A 765 11.47 0.39 -15.29
C ASP A 765 10.31 -0.24 -16.08
N TRP A 766 9.97 -1.51 -15.80
CA TRP A 766 9.01 -2.31 -16.58
C TRP A 766 7.60 -1.71 -16.74
N LEU A 767 7.21 -0.77 -15.86
CA LEU A 767 5.92 -0.06 -15.91
C LEU A 767 5.92 1.14 -16.87
N ILE A 768 7.10 1.70 -17.18
CA ILE A 768 7.24 3.04 -17.76
C ILE A 768 8.08 3.07 -19.04
N ASP A 769 8.73 1.96 -19.39
CA ASP A 769 9.65 1.86 -20.52
C ASP A 769 8.98 1.57 -21.87
N GLY A 770 7.67 1.29 -21.88
CA GLY A 770 6.91 0.98 -23.09
C GLY A 770 7.29 -0.34 -23.77
N LYS A 771 8.05 -1.23 -23.11
CA LYS A 771 8.47 -2.52 -23.70
C LYS A 771 7.39 -3.60 -23.61
N ARG A 772 6.48 -3.48 -22.65
CA ARG A 772 5.45 -4.49 -22.33
C ARG A 772 4.07 -3.95 -22.61
N GLY A 773 3.13 -4.86 -22.85
CA GLY A 773 1.75 -4.53 -23.17
C GLY A 773 0.75 -5.40 -22.42
N VAL A 774 -0.50 -4.97 -22.42
CA VAL A 774 -1.63 -5.74 -21.94
C VAL A 774 -2.79 -5.65 -22.92
N LEU A 775 -3.42 -6.80 -23.13
CA LEU A 775 -4.70 -6.94 -23.80
C LEU A 775 -5.60 -7.64 -22.80
N GLN A 776 -6.40 -6.87 -22.08
CA GLN A 776 -7.18 -7.34 -20.95
C GLN A 776 -8.66 -7.03 -21.16
N LEU A 777 -9.48 -8.08 -21.23
CA LEU A 777 -10.92 -8.01 -21.45
C LEU A 777 -11.65 -8.04 -20.11
N VAL A 778 -12.54 -7.08 -19.88
CA VAL A 778 -13.50 -7.06 -18.78
C VAL A 778 -14.89 -7.30 -19.34
N LYS A 779 -15.51 -8.39 -18.89
CA LYS A 779 -16.92 -8.70 -19.17
C LYS A 779 -17.76 -8.15 -18.02
N GLN A 780 -18.91 -7.55 -18.30
CA GLN A 780 -19.87 -7.29 -17.22
C GLN A 780 -20.46 -8.63 -16.74
N THR A 781 -20.36 -8.88 -15.44
CA THR A 781 -21.15 -9.91 -14.77
C THR A 781 -22.62 -9.51 -14.78
N GLU A 782 -23.49 -10.41 -15.23
CA GLU A 782 -24.96 -10.28 -15.11
C GLU A 782 -25.42 -10.02 -13.67
#